data_AF-A0A660V560-F1
#
_entry.id   AF-A0A660V560-F1
#
_cell.length_a   1.000
_cell.length_b   1.000
_cell.length_c   1.000
_cell.angle_alpha   90.00
_cell.angle_beta   90.00
_cell.angle_gamma   90.00
#
_symmetry.space_group_name_H-M   'P 1'
#
loop_
_entity.id
_entity.type
_entity.pdbx_description
1 polymer ?
#
loop_
_entity_poly.entity_id
_entity_poly.type
_entity_poly.pdbx_seq_one_letter_code
_entity_poly.pdbx_strand_id
1 'polypeptide(L)'
;MSTIQLPGLLTGIDTKALIAQLMAVQRRTLNMYEARKSLWEERKNALNTLETKLSTLRSTVHALSDANELRAFATATSDEDILTAEASYNAFEGNHTVLINRLATAERWVHTTGLEYAEDYVGEGTFIYSYNHKETTIATTSTTTLEELVGLINNDADNPGITAGLLHFNDMYHLVLNGNDAGTDFEISVNASNTEVWQADSELTISSDNATLSTKIIDLDQFDDSLGTLVGDERIHITGNQHDGTAVDMYMDVTSNTKLFHVIAEINDAFGDTATATLENGKIVLTDHQSGTSQMTLTLAYDKGTGQTDLTSPTISQLTQGGTVTADLTGFAEADFTETQSAQDSEIRVDGYPTPQAGTAEVQTLTPTTPATAGTFTLTYDGQTTAAISYNATTSAIQTALEALSNVNAGEITVGGTRLDQAGATTFTFQDTAGDVNMISINSGGLTPSDPLNYVMAEQTKGDNHGWIKRSSNTVDDVIGGMTLHLHDTGTAQVTLTRDIESVKDKLSAMVDAYNAAVVYIQEKTGYNEELGTAGVLMGDYVVSTIGSQLYTPLITQTNGFIVDTDSFLMAGQIGLELDSDGLLSLDTTAFDEAIAENYLHVLAVIGANKTGSSDSNTIEFNSASSNYTTAGSYDVEVDISGGTITRAQIKLSTEAAYRDMTIDGNIVTGNSTFDDNGNPVYAENGLQLSIDTSQNGTFTATVRVKQGFTGAMEDTLDRILKVTTGSIQIDQEHAEDTIEGIQDKIDLEEYRLGLRETRLITRFAALERTLALLQNQMAALGFGTA
;
A
#
# COMPACT_ATOMS: atom_id res chain seq x y z
N MET A 1 39.90 -73.78 6.66
CA MET A 1 40.03 -74.42 5.33
C MET A 1 38.75 -74.15 4.56
N SER A 2 38.76 -73.14 3.66
CA SER A 2 37.65 -72.87 2.74
C SER A 2 37.75 -73.84 1.57
N THR A 3 36.84 -74.81 1.52
CA THR A 3 36.62 -75.62 0.32
C THR A 3 35.96 -74.74 -0.74
N ILE A 4 36.69 -74.41 -1.81
CA ILE A 4 36.14 -73.82 -3.03
C ILE A 4 35.17 -74.85 -3.61
N GLN A 5 33.86 -74.55 -3.57
CA GLN A 5 32.84 -75.29 -4.32
C GLN A 5 32.79 -74.73 -5.73
N LEU A 6 33.32 -75.46 -6.70
CA LEU A 6 33.17 -75.19 -8.14
C LEU A 6 31.97 -76.00 -8.64
N PRO A 7 30.81 -75.37 -8.95
CA PRO A 7 29.60 -76.05 -9.42
C PRO A 7 29.84 -76.76 -10.77
N GLY A 8 29.23 -77.92 -10.98
CA GLY A 8 29.14 -78.57 -12.30
C GLY A 8 30.36 -79.37 -12.80
N LEU A 9 31.51 -79.39 -12.09
CA LEU A 9 32.73 -80.04 -12.60
C LEU A 9 32.72 -81.59 -12.54
N LEU A 10 31.86 -82.21 -11.72
CA LEU A 10 31.85 -83.67 -11.47
C LEU A 10 30.75 -84.46 -12.23
N THR A 11 29.68 -83.79 -12.66
CA THR A 11 28.50 -84.45 -13.27
C THR A 11 28.22 -84.01 -14.70
N GLY A 12 28.83 -82.91 -15.18
CA GLY A 12 28.57 -82.34 -16.51
C GLY A 12 27.26 -81.57 -16.64
N ILE A 13 26.54 -81.33 -15.54
CA ILE A 13 25.27 -80.60 -15.50
C ILE A 13 25.51 -79.18 -15.01
N ASP A 14 25.11 -78.17 -15.80
CA ASP A 14 25.15 -76.76 -15.40
C ASP A 14 23.98 -76.44 -14.45
N THR A 15 24.19 -76.75 -13.17
CA THR A 15 23.22 -76.53 -12.10
C THR A 15 22.94 -75.04 -11.90
N LYS A 16 23.87 -74.14 -12.23
CA LYS A 16 23.68 -72.69 -12.16
C LYS A 16 22.69 -72.21 -13.23
N ALA A 17 22.85 -72.66 -14.47
CA ALA A 17 21.90 -72.34 -15.55
C ALA A 17 20.50 -72.90 -15.25
N LEU A 18 20.40 -74.09 -14.67
CA LEU A 18 19.11 -74.71 -14.37
C LEU A 18 18.39 -74.01 -13.19
N ILE A 19 19.12 -73.59 -12.15
CA ILE A 19 18.58 -72.76 -11.08
C ILE A 19 18.09 -71.42 -11.64
N ALA A 20 18.87 -70.77 -12.52
CA ALA A 20 18.47 -69.52 -13.16
C ALA A 20 17.19 -69.66 -14.00
N GLN A 21 17.06 -70.74 -14.79
CA GLN A 21 15.83 -71.02 -15.55
C GLN A 21 14.61 -71.26 -14.64
N LEU A 22 14.79 -72.00 -13.54
CA LEU A 22 13.72 -72.23 -12.57
C LEU A 22 13.31 -70.93 -11.86
N MET A 23 14.28 -70.08 -11.50
CA MET A 23 14.02 -68.78 -10.89
C MET A 23 13.34 -67.83 -11.88
N ALA A 24 13.68 -67.87 -13.17
CA ALA A 24 13.04 -67.04 -14.20
C ALA A 24 11.53 -67.31 -14.31
N VAL A 25 11.10 -68.57 -14.24
CA VAL A 25 9.66 -68.93 -14.23
C VAL A 25 8.98 -68.41 -12.96
N GLN A 26 9.67 -68.47 -11.82
CA GLN A 26 9.11 -68.01 -10.55
C GLN A 26 9.04 -66.48 -10.42
N ARG A 27 9.91 -65.74 -11.13
CA ARG A 27 9.88 -64.28 -11.21
C ARG A 27 8.70 -63.71 -11.98
N ARG A 28 7.90 -64.54 -12.69
CA ARG A 28 6.74 -64.05 -13.45
C ARG A 28 5.77 -63.22 -12.60
N THR A 29 5.51 -63.63 -11.36
CA THR A 29 4.64 -62.88 -10.44
C THR A 29 5.25 -61.54 -10.03
N LEU A 30 6.55 -61.52 -9.75
CA LEU A 30 7.29 -60.30 -9.44
C LEU A 30 7.21 -59.31 -10.62
N ASN A 31 7.53 -59.77 -11.83
CA ASN A 31 7.46 -58.95 -13.04
C ASN A 31 6.04 -58.39 -13.29
N MET A 32 4.98 -59.12 -12.91
CA MET A 32 3.61 -58.62 -13.00
C MET A 32 3.34 -57.50 -11.98
N TYR A 33 3.86 -57.60 -10.75
CA TYR A 33 3.74 -56.54 -9.76
C TYR A 33 4.59 -55.32 -10.14
N GLU A 34 5.81 -55.51 -10.62
CA GLU A 34 6.67 -54.43 -11.13
C GLU A 34 6.00 -53.68 -12.28
N ALA A 35 5.45 -54.40 -13.28
CA ALA A 35 4.73 -53.79 -14.39
C ALA A 35 3.47 -53.02 -13.92
N ARG A 36 2.74 -53.58 -12.94
CA ARG A 36 1.58 -52.90 -12.36
C ARG A 36 2.00 -51.65 -11.59
N LYS A 37 3.09 -51.71 -10.82
CA LYS A 37 3.64 -50.55 -10.09
C LYS A 37 4.01 -49.44 -11.07
N SER A 38 4.74 -49.77 -12.13
CA SER A 38 5.11 -48.84 -13.19
C SER A 38 3.90 -48.12 -13.78
N LEU A 39 2.80 -48.83 -14.03
CA LEU A 39 1.56 -48.22 -14.55
C LEU A 39 0.96 -47.22 -13.55
N TRP A 40 0.95 -47.54 -12.25
CA TRP A 40 0.43 -46.61 -11.24
C TRP A 40 1.37 -45.41 -10.99
N GLU A 41 2.69 -45.61 -11.11
CA GLU A 41 3.66 -44.51 -11.11
C GLU A 41 3.43 -43.56 -12.30
N GLU A 42 3.18 -44.10 -13.50
CA GLU A 42 2.80 -43.28 -14.67
C GLU A 42 1.49 -42.51 -14.44
N ARG A 43 0.49 -43.13 -13.80
CA ARG A 43 -0.76 -42.46 -13.42
C ARG A 43 -0.54 -41.30 -12.46
N LYS A 44 0.20 -41.54 -11.36
CA LYS A 44 0.54 -40.50 -10.38
C LYS A 44 1.27 -39.34 -11.04
N ASN A 45 2.26 -39.63 -11.89
CA ASN A 45 2.98 -38.59 -12.64
C ASN A 45 2.06 -37.81 -13.57
N ALA A 46 1.09 -38.50 -14.20
CA ALA A 46 0.12 -37.84 -15.07
C ALA A 46 -0.81 -36.90 -14.28
N LEU A 47 -1.25 -37.29 -13.09
CA LEU A 47 -2.05 -36.46 -12.18
C LEU A 47 -1.26 -35.25 -11.65
N ASN A 48 -0.01 -35.42 -11.22
CA ASN A 48 0.86 -34.31 -10.80
C ASN A 48 1.06 -33.27 -11.91
N THR A 49 1.20 -33.73 -13.15
CA THR A 49 1.32 -32.85 -14.32
C THR A 49 0.00 -32.11 -14.58
N LEU A 50 -1.14 -32.78 -14.43
CA LEU A 50 -2.46 -32.15 -14.54
C LEU A 50 -2.66 -31.09 -13.47
N GLU A 51 -2.33 -31.40 -12.21
CA GLU A 51 -2.37 -30.45 -11.09
C GLU A 51 -1.55 -29.19 -11.41
N THR A 52 -0.33 -29.35 -11.92
CA THR A 52 0.54 -28.24 -12.31
C THR A 52 -0.11 -27.36 -13.39
N LYS A 53 -0.73 -27.98 -14.41
CA LYS A 53 -1.43 -27.27 -15.50
C LYS A 53 -2.66 -26.52 -14.99
N LEU A 54 -3.44 -27.14 -14.11
CA LEU A 54 -4.62 -26.51 -13.51
C LEU A 54 -4.25 -25.40 -12.53
N SER A 55 -3.15 -25.55 -11.80
CA SER A 55 -2.60 -24.49 -10.96
C SER A 55 -2.13 -23.30 -11.80
N THR A 56 -1.50 -23.56 -12.95
CA THR A 56 -1.14 -22.52 -13.93
C THR A 56 -2.39 -21.80 -14.46
N LEU A 57 -3.42 -22.57 -14.87
CA LEU A 57 -4.70 -22.01 -15.29
C LEU A 57 -5.32 -21.15 -14.18
N ARG A 58 -5.34 -21.64 -12.93
CA ARG A 58 -5.85 -20.89 -11.78
C ARG A 58 -5.14 -19.56 -11.64
N SER A 59 -3.82 -19.53 -11.71
CA SER A 59 -3.04 -18.29 -11.64
C SER A 59 -3.39 -17.31 -12.77
N THR A 60 -3.54 -17.79 -14.00
CA THR A 60 -3.93 -16.91 -15.13
C THR A 60 -5.36 -16.39 -15.02
N VAL A 61 -6.28 -17.19 -14.47
CA VAL A 61 -7.68 -16.81 -14.24
C VAL A 61 -7.78 -15.82 -13.08
N HIS A 62 -7.01 -16.01 -12.01
CA HIS A 62 -6.93 -15.10 -10.86
C HIS A 62 -6.48 -13.69 -11.29
N ALA A 63 -5.50 -13.59 -12.20
CA ALA A 63 -5.07 -12.31 -12.77
C ALA A 63 -6.18 -11.55 -13.54
N LEU A 64 -7.30 -12.22 -13.81
CA LEU A 64 -8.49 -11.69 -14.47
C LEU A 64 -9.73 -11.65 -13.56
N SER A 65 -9.63 -12.05 -12.28
CA SER A 65 -10.81 -12.20 -11.41
C SER A 65 -11.21 -10.93 -10.67
N ASP A 66 -10.49 -9.82 -10.87
CA ASP A 66 -10.82 -8.50 -10.35
C ASP A 66 -10.91 -7.43 -11.45
N ALA A 67 -12.11 -6.88 -11.67
CA ALA A 67 -12.41 -5.89 -12.69
C ALA A 67 -11.71 -4.54 -12.45
N ASN A 68 -11.39 -4.19 -11.19
CA ASN A 68 -10.63 -2.97 -10.89
C ASN A 68 -9.18 -3.11 -11.37
N GLU A 69 -8.57 -4.28 -11.13
CA GLU A 69 -7.23 -4.61 -11.62
C GLU A 69 -7.16 -4.76 -13.15
N LEU A 70 -8.30 -5.00 -13.79
CA LEU A 70 -8.42 -5.00 -15.25
C LEU A 70 -8.65 -3.61 -15.85
N ARG A 71 -9.08 -2.64 -15.03
CA ARG A 71 -9.25 -1.25 -15.45
C ARG A 71 -7.90 -0.53 -15.43
N ALA A 72 -7.02 -0.94 -16.33
CA ALA A 72 -5.71 -0.34 -16.52
C ALA A 72 -5.76 0.85 -17.48
N PHE A 73 -4.92 1.85 -17.22
CA PHE A 73 -4.73 3.02 -18.08
C PHE A 73 -3.25 3.12 -18.47
N ALA A 74 -3.02 3.46 -19.73
CA ALA A 74 -1.72 3.85 -20.23
C ALA A 74 -1.62 5.39 -20.20
N THR A 75 -0.51 5.88 -19.67
CA THR A 75 -0.10 7.28 -19.71
C THR A 75 0.94 7.49 -20.79
N ALA A 76 0.88 8.62 -21.48
CA ALA A 76 1.93 9.09 -22.36
C ALA A 76 2.16 10.58 -22.14
N THR A 77 3.40 11.01 -21.95
CA THR A 77 3.73 12.44 -21.81
C THR A 77 4.37 12.97 -23.09
N SER A 78 4.07 14.22 -23.44
CA SER A 78 4.69 14.88 -24.59
C SER A 78 6.20 15.13 -24.40
N ASP A 79 6.67 15.14 -23.16
CA ASP A 79 8.06 15.34 -22.76
C ASP A 79 8.33 14.66 -21.40
N GLU A 80 8.97 13.48 -21.42
CA GLU A 80 9.28 12.69 -20.22
C GLU A 80 10.44 13.28 -19.39
N ASP A 81 11.26 14.16 -19.97
CA ASP A 81 12.33 14.85 -19.23
C ASP A 81 11.74 15.95 -18.30
N ILE A 82 10.53 16.43 -18.61
CA ILE A 82 9.79 17.40 -17.78
C ILE A 82 8.88 16.68 -16.78
N LEU A 83 8.16 15.66 -17.23
CA LEU A 83 7.08 15.03 -16.46
C LEU A 83 6.83 13.58 -16.89
N THR A 84 6.71 12.68 -15.92
CA THR A 84 6.06 11.38 -16.13
C THR A 84 4.78 11.28 -15.31
N ALA A 85 3.89 10.35 -15.67
CA ALA A 85 2.64 10.15 -14.95
C ALA A 85 2.28 8.67 -14.85
N GLU A 86 1.62 8.30 -13.77
CA GLU A 86 1.03 6.99 -13.54
C GLU A 86 -0.46 7.16 -13.27
N ALA A 87 -1.27 6.18 -13.68
CA ALA A 87 -2.71 6.22 -13.47
C ALA A 87 -3.21 4.96 -12.80
N SER A 88 -4.09 5.15 -11.83
CA SER A 88 -4.76 4.07 -11.12
C SER A 88 -6.12 3.74 -11.76
N TYR A 89 -6.76 2.68 -11.28
CA TYR A 89 -8.01 2.17 -11.83
C TYR A 89 -9.20 3.15 -11.74
N ASN A 90 -9.12 4.18 -10.90
CA ASN A 90 -10.19 5.20 -10.78
C ASN A 90 -10.00 6.40 -11.72
N ALA A 91 -8.90 6.45 -12.50
CA ALA A 91 -8.62 7.52 -13.44
C ALA A 91 -9.63 7.58 -14.60
N PHE A 92 -9.65 8.69 -15.33
CA PHE A 92 -10.53 8.91 -16.48
C PHE A 92 -9.72 9.24 -17.72
N GLU A 93 -10.12 8.68 -18.88
CA GLU A 93 -9.48 8.98 -20.16
C GLU A 93 -9.55 10.48 -20.45
N GLY A 94 -8.45 11.04 -20.95
CA GLY A 94 -8.36 12.47 -21.18
C GLY A 94 -6.93 12.94 -21.41
N ASN A 95 -6.82 14.20 -21.78
CA ASN A 95 -5.53 14.86 -21.93
C ASN A 95 -5.47 16.00 -20.91
N HIS A 96 -4.35 16.12 -20.22
CA HIS A 96 -4.08 17.16 -19.24
C HIS A 96 -2.82 17.93 -19.63
N THR A 97 -2.90 19.25 -19.65
CA THR A 97 -1.72 20.11 -19.85
C THR A 97 -1.19 20.52 -18.49
N VAL A 98 0.03 20.10 -18.17
CA VAL A 98 0.70 20.39 -16.91
C VAL A 98 1.80 21.41 -17.18
N LEU A 99 1.75 22.52 -16.45
CA LEU A 99 2.78 23.56 -16.44
C LEU A 99 3.47 23.51 -15.08
N ILE A 100 4.78 23.32 -15.09
CA ILE A 100 5.64 23.26 -13.90
C ILE A 100 6.48 24.53 -13.89
N ASN A 101 6.27 25.39 -12.90
CA ASN A 101 7.03 26.62 -12.73
C ASN A 101 8.32 26.37 -11.95
N ARG A 102 8.23 25.49 -10.95
CA ARG A 102 9.31 25.20 -10.01
C ARG A 102 9.17 23.79 -9.47
N LEU A 103 10.29 23.16 -9.16
CA LEU A 103 10.36 21.87 -8.47
C LEU A 103 10.48 22.08 -6.97
N ALA A 104 9.99 21.10 -6.21
CA ALA A 104 10.24 21.05 -4.79
C ALA A 104 11.71 20.74 -4.52
N THR A 105 12.32 21.41 -3.53
CA THR A 105 13.68 21.15 -3.07
C THR A 105 13.72 20.91 -1.57
N ALA A 106 14.64 20.04 -1.14
CA ALA A 106 14.96 19.81 0.27
C ALA A 106 15.98 20.84 0.75
N GLU A 107 15.96 21.14 2.05
CA GLU A 107 16.88 22.10 2.64
C GLU A 107 18.24 21.49 3.01
N ARG A 108 19.31 22.31 2.90
CA ARG A 108 20.66 21.90 3.30
C ARG A 108 21.44 23.03 3.96
N TRP A 109 21.88 22.77 5.18
CA TRP A 109 22.72 23.65 5.99
C TRP A 109 24.13 23.10 6.13
N VAL A 110 25.14 23.97 6.03
CA VAL A 110 26.56 23.62 6.17
C VAL A 110 27.19 24.47 7.24
N HIS A 111 27.84 23.84 8.22
CA HIS A 111 28.61 24.51 9.26
C HIS A 111 29.73 25.34 8.62
N THR A 112 29.79 26.63 8.92
CA THR A 112 30.57 27.62 8.15
C THR A 112 32.07 27.56 8.48
N THR A 113 32.42 27.37 9.75
CA THR A 113 33.81 27.44 10.21
C THR A 113 34.56 26.11 10.06
N GLY A 114 33.87 24.99 10.27
CA GLY A 114 34.45 23.65 10.24
C GLY A 114 35.45 23.38 11.37
N LEU A 115 35.93 22.13 11.46
CA LEU A 115 37.01 21.69 12.36
C LEU A 115 38.15 21.08 11.53
N GLU A 116 39.39 21.07 12.03
CA GLU A 116 40.56 20.64 11.24
C GLU A 116 40.51 19.14 10.94
N TYR A 117 40.06 18.33 11.90
CA TYR A 117 39.89 16.89 11.77
C TYR A 117 38.47 16.46 12.16
N ALA A 118 37.97 15.36 11.57
CA ALA A 118 36.69 14.77 11.94
C ALA A 118 36.68 14.24 13.39
N GLU A 119 37.86 13.88 13.91
CA GLU A 119 38.08 13.43 15.28
C GLU A 119 38.27 14.58 16.28
N ASP A 120 38.27 15.84 15.83
CA ASP A 120 38.32 16.98 16.74
C ASP A 120 37.04 17.06 17.57
N TYR A 121 37.20 17.44 18.84
CA TYR A 121 36.08 17.51 19.78
C TYR A 121 35.21 18.74 19.53
N VAL A 122 33.89 18.53 19.48
CA VAL A 122 32.90 19.62 19.37
C VAL A 122 32.65 20.31 20.72
N GLY A 123 33.01 19.66 21.82
CA GLY A 123 32.83 20.16 23.19
C GLY A 123 31.63 19.55 23.90
N GLU A 124 31.47 19.89 25.18
CA GLU A 124 30.28 19.55 25.98
C GLU A 124 29.22 20.63 25.80
N GLY A 125 27.98 20.21 25.58
CA GLY A 125 26.85 21.12 25.42
C GLY A 125 25.65 20.47 24.73
N THR A 126 24.64 21.29 24.51
CA THR A 126 23.36 20.94 23.92
C THR A 126 23.25 21.56 22.55
N PHE A 127 22.92 20.75 21.55
CA PHE A 127 22.61 21.17 20.18
C PHE A 127 21.12 20.89 19.93
N ILE A 128 20.37 21.89 19.49
CA ILE A 128 18.93 21.77 19.24
C ILE A 128 18.67 22.12 17.79
N TYR A 129 17.90 21.29 17.11
CA TYR A 129 17.47 21.55 15.75
C TYR A 129 16.02 21.09 15.55
N SER A 130 15.32 21.69 14.59
CA SER A 130 13.99 21.28 14.16
C SER A 130 13.98 20.94 12.68
N TYR A 131 13.12 20.01 12.30
CA TYR A 131 12.78 19.70 10.92
C TYR A 131 11.38 19.07 10.85
N ASN A 132 10.60 19.37 9.80
CA ASN A 132 9.19 18.98 9.71
C ASN A 132 8.39 19.39 10.96
N HIS A 133 8.66 20.61 11.44
CA HIS A 133 8.08 21.19 12.67
C HIS A 133 8.30 20.36 13.95
N LYS A 134 9.20 19.36 13.93
CA LYS A 134 9.56 18.55 15.08
C LYS A 134 10.97 18.89 15.54
N GLU A 135 11.09 19.21 16.82
CA GLU A 135 12.37 19.51 17.47
C GLU A 135 13.09 18.25 17.96
N THR A 136 14.43 18.27 17.91
CA THR A 136 15.32 17.28 18.50
C THR A 136 16.45 17.96 19.27
N THR A 137 16.75 17.42 20.45
CA THR A 137 17.82 17.90 21.33
C THR A 137 18.92 16.84 21.45
N ILE A 138 20.13 17.19 21.02
CA ILE A 138 21.32 16.34 21.10
C ILE A 138 22.23 16.83 22.22
N ALA A 139 22.52 15.94 23.17
CA ALA A 139 23.50 16.19 24.22
C ALA A 139 24.88 15.64 23.82
N THR A 140 25.91 16.46 23.97
CA THR A 140 27.32 16.11 23.70
C THR A 140 28.14 16.11 24.98
N THR A 141 29.31 15.48 24.94
CA THR A 141 30.27 15.44 26.05
C THR A 141 31.58 16.11 25.65
N SER A 142 32.43 16.46 26.62
CA SER A 142 33.73 17.06 26.35
C SER A 142 34.67 16.24 25.44
N THR A 143 34.35 14.97 25.18
CA THR A 143 35.08 14.07 24.28
C THR A 143 34.30 13.67 23.02
N THR A 144 33.12 14.24 22.80
CA THR A 144 32.35 13.97 21.58
C THR A 144 33.08 14.59 20.39
N THR A 145 33.42 13.77 19.41
CA THR A 145 34.05 14.19 18.15
C THR A 145 33.01 14.69 17.14
N LEU A 146 33.46 15.38 16.09
CA LEU A 146 32.58 15.81 15.00
C LEU A 146 31.95 14.59 14.27
N GLU A 147 32.70 13.52 14.06
CA GLU A 147 32.17 12.26 13.50
C GLU A 147 31.13 11.62 14.43
N GLU A 148 31.35 11.62 15.74
CA GLU A 148 30.37 11.12 16.71
C GLU A 148 29.11 12.00 16.75
N LEU A 149 29.22 13.32 16.58
CA LEU A 149 28.05 14.21 16.49
C LEU A 149 27.17 13.85 15.29
N VAL A 150 27.77 13.58 14.13
CA VAL A 150 27.04 13.04 12.96
C VAL A 150 26.34 11.73 13.32
N GLY A 151 27.04 10.84 14.03
CA GLY A 151 26.47 9.59 14.53
C GLY A 151 25.30 9.80 15.50
N LEU A 152 25.40 10.78 16.41
CA LEU A 152 24.35 11.10 17.37
C LEU A 152 23.10 11.60 16.66
N ILE A 153 23.22 12.50 15.67
CA ILE A 153 22.08 13.01 14.90
C ILE A 153 21.44 11.87 14.10
N ASN A 154 22.22 11.14 13.30
CA ASN A 154 21.69 10.11 12.40
C ASN A 154 21.07 8.90 13.10
N ASN A 155 21.51 8.59 14.32
CA ASN A 155 21.02 7.44 15.09
C ASN A 155 20.09 7.84 16.25
N ASP A 156 19.72 9.12 16.35
CA ASP A 156 18.74 9.56 17.34
C ASP A 156 17.37 8.95 17.03
N ALA A 157 16.69 8.43 18.05
CA ALA A 157 15.38 7.79 17.87
C ALA A 157 14.28 8.80 17.53
N ASP A 158 14.48 10.07 17.90
CA ASP A 158 13.57 11.17 17.65
C ASP A 158 13.92 11.98 16.40
N ASN A 159 15.00 11.63 15.68
CA ASN A 159 15.42 12.29 14.44
C ASN A 159 14.21 12.45 13.48
N PRO A 160 13.83 13.68 13.14
CA PRO A 160 12.61 13.98 12.39
C PRO A 160 12.74 13.76 10.88
N GLY A 161 13.91 13.31 10.39
CA GLY A 161 14.17 13.12 8.96
C GLY A 161 15.37 13.90 8.41
N ILE A 162 16.31 14.33 9.26
CA ILE A 162 17.58 14.91 8.81
C ILE A 162 18.64 13.82 8.66
N THR A 163 19.38 13.88 7.55
CA THR A 163 20.66 13.17 7.39
C THR A 163 21.82 14.12 7.64
N ALA A 164 22.63 13.83 8.65
CA ALA A 164 23.89 14.51 8.93
C ALA A 164 25.07 13.86 8.18
N GLY A 165 26.04 14.68 7.76
CA GLY A 165 27.26 14.21 7.10
C GLY A 165 28.44 15.18 7.28
N LEU A 166 29.58 14.84 6.71
CA LEU A 166 30.78 15.69 6.71
C LEU A 166 31.18 16.10 5.29
N LEU A 167 31.43 17.39 5.10
CA LEU A 167 32.02 17.95 3.89
C LEU A 167 33.46 18.40 4.20
N HIS A 168 34.43 17.90 3.45
CA HIS A 168 35.82 18.37 3.55
C HIS A 168 36.09 19.49 2.52
N PHE A 169 36.30 20.71 3.00
CA PHE A 169 36.50 21.91 2.19
C PHE A 169 37.49 22.85 2.89
N ASN A 170 38.38 23.50 2.13
CA ASN A 170 39.42 24.41 2.66
C ASN A 170 40.26 23.82 3.83
N ASP A 171 40.64 22.54 3.72
CA ASP A 171 41.40 21.80 4.74
C ASP A 171 40.69 21.68 6.10
N MET A 172 39.35 21.82 6.11
CA MET A 172 38.48 21.66 7.29
C MET A 172 37.32 20.70 6.97
N TYR A 173 36.78 20.06 8.01
CA TYR A 173 35.58 19.25 8.00
C TYR A 173 34.39 20.06 8.52
N HIS A 174 33.34 20.14 7.72
CA HIS A 174 32.11 20.88 8.01
C HIS A 174 30.96 19.90 8.22
N LEU A 175 30.22 20.06 9.33
CA LEU A 175 28.95 19.36 9.51
C LEU A 175 27.96 19.82 8.44
N VAL A 176 27.32 18.87 7.77
CA VAL A 176 26.23 19.11 6.82
C VAL A 176 24.97 18.52 7.41
N LEU A 177 23.90 19.32 7.46
CA LEU A 177 22.55 18.86 7.78
C LEU A 177 21.73 18.90 6.49
N ASN A 178 21.15 17.77 6.10
CA ASN A 178 20.38 17.63 4.88
C ASN A 178 18.98 17.10 5.21
N GLY A 179 17.94 17.82 4.82
CA GLY A 179 16.56 17.36 4.90
C GLY A 179 16.34 16.22 3.90
N ASN A 180 15.59 15.18 4.30
CA ASN A 180 15.32 14.04 3.43
C ASN A 180 14.14 14.28 2.47
N ASP A 181 13.30 15.25 2.78
CA ASP A 181 12.09 15.60 2.06
C ASP A 181 12.18 17.04 1.56
N ALA A 182 11.43 17.32 0.50
CA ALA A 182 11.36 18.63 -0.11
C ALA A 182 10.14 19.40 0.42
N GLY A 183 10.06 20.70 0.12
CA GLY A 183 8.92 21.53 0.49
C GLY A 183 9.17 22.40 1.72
N THR A 184 8.42 23.49 1.82
CA THR A 184 8.58 24.48 2.91
C THR A 184 8.16 23.92 4.27
N ASP A 185 7.32 22.88 4.31
CA ASP A 185 7.02 22.15 5.56
C ASP A 185 8.28 21.49 6.16
N PHE A 186 9.30 21.23 5.34
CA PHE A 186 10.49 20.47 5.68
C PHE A 186 11.73 21.37 5.82
N GLU A 187 11.55 22.52 6.46
CA GLU A 187 12.64 23.44 6.78
C GLU A 187 13.48 22.96 7.98
N ILE A 188 14.79 23.21 7.92
CA ILE A 188 15.75 22.95 8.99
C ILE A 188 15.96 24.24 9.77
N SER A 189 15.69 24.20 11.07
CA SER A 189 16.07 25.28 11.99
C SER A 189 17.10 24.80 13.00
N VAL A 190 18.15 25.59 13.25
CA VAL A 190 19.09 25.37 14.36
C VAL A 190 18.69 26.29 15.51
N ASN A 191 18.13 25.72 16.57
CA ASN A 191 17.42 26.51 17.57
C ASN A 191 18.32 26.97 18.71
N ALA A 192 18.15 28.22 19.14
CA ALA A 192 18.84 28.74 20.33
C ALA A 192 18.26 28.17 21.65
N SER A 193 17.03 27.68 21.62
CA SER A 193 16.35 27.05 22.76
C SER A 193 15.25 26.11 22.27
N ASN A 194 14.52 25.45 23.17
CA ASN A 194 13.41 24.61 22.77
C ASN A 194 12.17 25.42 22.33
N THR A 195 11.36 24.86 21.43
CA THR A 195 10.05 25.40 21.03
C THR A 195 8.94 25.09 22.04
N GLU A 196 7.82 25.78 21.91
CA GLU A 196 6.62 25.57 22.73
C GLU A 196 5.68 24.54 22.08
N VAL A 197 5.06 23.68 22.91
CA VAL A 197 4.10 22.66 22.45
C VAL A 197 2.85 22.69 23.32
N TRP A 198 1.68 22.69 22.68
CA TRP A 198 0.37 22.59 23.31
C TRP A 198 -0.29 21.27 22.90
N GLN A 199 -0.99 20.63 23.83
CA GLN A 199 -1.62 19.34 23.59
C GLN A 199 -3.00 19.25 24.26
N ALA A 200 -3.94 18.60 23.58
CA ALA A 200 -5.22 18.19 24.13
C ALA A 200 -5.05 17.24 25.34
N ASP A 201 -5.77 17.50 26.42
CA ASP A 201 -5.71 16.71 27.66
C ASP A 201 -6.30 15.30 27.52
N SER A 202 -7.20 15.11 26.56
CA SER A 202 -8.00 13.91 26.33
C SER A 202 -7.98 13.51 24.85
N GLU A 203 -8.03 12.20 24.59
CA GLU A 203 -8.17 11.68 23.22
C GLU A 203 -9.58 11.93 22.67
N LEU A 204 -9.66 12.31 21.39
CA LEU A 204 -10.88 12.17 20.59
C LEU A 204 -11.01 10.70 20.19
N THR A 205 -12.20 10.12 20.37
CA THR A 205 -12.40 8.67 20.20
C THR A 205 -13.64 8.34 19.39
N ILE A 206 -13.61 7.15 18.79
CA ILE A 206 -14.77 6.48 18.19
C ILE A 206 -14.84 5.06 18.74
N SER A 207 -15.96 4.70 19.37
CA SER A 207 -16.12 3.39 20.02
C SER A 207 -14.98 3.05 21.00
N SER A 208 -14.47 4.06 21.72
CA SER A 208 -13.32 3.98 22.63
C SER A 208 -11.94 3.74 21.98
N ASP A 209 -11.84 3.73 20.66
CA ASP A 209 -10.56 3.75 19.94
C ASP A 209 -10.18 5.18 19.52
N ASN A 210 -8.89 5.46 19.37
CA ASN A 210 -8.41 6.78 18.96
C ASN A 210 -8.94 7.16 17.58
N ALA A 211 -9.53 8.35 17.47
CA ALA A 211 -9.98 8.88 16.19
C ALA A 211 -8.80 9.17 15.26
N THR A 212 -9.06 9.13 13.95
CA THR A 212 -8.08 9.41 12.90
C THR A 212 -8.51 10.66 12.12
N LEU A 213 -7.62 11.22 11.28
CA LEU A 213 -7.97 12.35 10.41
C LEU A 213 -9.18 12.06 9.50
N SER A 214 -9.41 10.79 9.16
CA SER A 214 -10.54 10.36 8.33
C SER A 214 -11.88 10.31 9.05
N THR A 215 -11.86 10.29 10.39
CA THR A 215 -13.06 10.21 11.25
C THR A 215 -13.91 11.45 11.05
N LYS A 216 -15.21 11.27 10.82
CA LYS A 216 -16.17 12.38 10.80
C LYS A 216 -16.36 12.90 12.21
N ILE A 217 -16.45 14.21 12.36
CA ILE A 217 -16.65 14.84 13.67
C ILE A 217 -17.91 14.28 14.32
N ILE A 218 -19.00 14.13 13.56
CA ILE A 218 -20.29 13.62 14.06
C ILE A 218 -20.26 12.18 14.59
N ASP A 219 -19.21 11.41 14.30
CA ASP A 219 -19.04 10.02 14.74
C ASP A 219 -18.23 9.92 16.04
N LEU A 220 -17.77 11.05 16.59
CA LEU A 220 -16.98 11.08 17.83
C LEU A 220 -17.82 10.73 19.05
N ASP A 221 -17.22 9.98 19.98
CA ASP A 221 -17.84 9.60 21.26
C ASP A 221 -18.08 10.81 22.18
N GLN A 222 -17.47 11.96 21.87
CA GLN A 222 -17.55 13.20 22.65
C GLN A 222 -18.89 13.96 22.47
N PHE A 223 -19.79 13.48 21.61
CA PHE A 223 -21.17 13.97 21.52
C PHE A 223 -22.05 13.42 22.66
N ASP A 224 -22.92 14.27 23.20
CA ASP A 224 -23.72 13.97 24.40
C ASP A 224 -24.93 13.05 24.19
N ASP A 225 -25.41 12.90 22.94
CA ASP A 225 -26.48 11.98 22.54
C ASP A 225 -26.10 11.21 21.27
N SER A 226 -26.57 9.96 21.14
CA SER A 226 -26.18 9.02 20.08
C SER A 226 -26.32 9.61 18.66
N LEU A 227 -25.17 9.95 18.07
CA LEU A 227 -24.92 10.45 16.71
C LEU A 227 -25.45 11.88 16.44
N GLY A 228 -24.49 12.81 16.25
CA GLY A 228 -24.70 14.26 16.12
C GLY A 228 -25.64 14.66 14.97
N THR A 229 -26.93 14.81 15.29
CA THR A 229 -27.91 15.31 14.34
C THR A 229 -27.71 16.81 14.15
N LEU A 230 -27.13 17.18 13.00
CA LEU A 230 -26.88 18.57 12.65
C LEU A 230 -28.15 19.24 12.12
N VAL A 231 -28.39 20.48 12.51
CA VAL A 231 -29.44 21.37 11.98
C VAL A 231 -28.91 22.31 10.89
N GLY A 232 -27.59 22.34 10.67
CA GLY A 232 -26.92 23.00 9.54
C GLY A 232 -26.39 24.41 9.86
N ASP A 233 -26.36 24.81 11.13
CA ASP A 233 -25.78 26.08 11.59
C ASP A 233 -24.71 25.91 12.69
N GLU A 234 -24.22 24.68 12.86
CA GLU A 234 -23.17 24.33 13.82
C GLU A 234 -21.79 24.74 13.34
N ARG A 235 -20.95 25.21 14.27
CA ARG A 235 -19.62 25.74 13.98
C ARG A 235 -18.61 25.31 15.04
N ILE A 236 -17.33 25.28 14.69
CA ILE A 236 -16.23 25.26 15.65
C ILE A 236 -15.55 26.62 15.65
N HIS A 237 -15.44 27.21 16.82
CA HIS A 237 -14.73 28.46 17.07
C HIS A 237 -13.30 28.14 17.47
N ILE A 238 -12.35 28.56 16.65
CA ILE A 238 -10.90 28.42 16.86
C ILE A 238 -10.40 29.76 17.38
N THR A 239 -9.88 29.77 18.61
CA THR A 239 -9.34 30.98 19.25
C THR A 239 -7.99 30.72 19.87
N GLY A 240 -7.17 31.76 19.99
CA GLY A 240 -5.84 31.62 20.56
C GLY A 240 -4.97 32.83 20.34
N ASN A 241 -3.67 32.63 20.53
CA ASN A 241 -2.63 33.58 20.16
C ASN A 241 -1.52 32.80 19.44
N GLN A 242 -0.82 33.46 18.52
CA GLN A 242 0.42 32.97 17.92
C GLN A 242 1.61 33.25 18.86
N HIS A 243 2.82 32.86 18.45
CA HIS A 243 4.05 33.03 19.21
C HIS A 243 4.25 34.46 19.73
N ASP A 244 4.01 35.45 18.86
CA ASP A 244 4.21 36.88 19.11
C ASP A 244 3.05 37.54 19.88
N GLY A 245 1.99 36.79 20.20
CA GLY A 245 0.78 37.29 20.84
C GLY A 245 -0.31 37.77 19.88
N THR A 246 -0.11 37.65 18.57
CA THR A 246 -1.14 37.95 17.56
C THR A 246 -2.34 37.03 17.78
N ALA A 247 -3.53 37.61 17.92
CA ALA A 247 -4.74 36.87 18.23
C ALA A 247 -5.26 36.08 17.02
N VAL A 248 -5.66 34.83 17.29
CA VAL A 248 -6.38 33.95 16.36
C VAL A 248 -7.85 33.94 16.77
N ASP A 249 -8.77 34.20 15.82
CA ASP A 249 -10.22 34.22 16.04
C ASP A 249 -10.96 33.90 14.74
N MET A 250 -11.39 32.64 14.56
CA MET A 250 -12.07 32.19 13.35
C MET A 250 -13.12 31.11 13.59
N TYR A 251 -14.07 30.99 12.65
CA TYR A 251 -15.12 29.97 12.68
C TYR A 251 -15.03 29.06 11.48
N MET A 252 -15.19 27.75 11.70
CA MET A 252 -15.44 26.77 10.64
C MET A 252 -16.87 26.22 10.76
N ASP A 253 -17.53 25.97 9.63
CA ASP A 253 -18.85 25.33 9.61
C ASP A 253 -18.73 23.81 9.75
N VAL A 254 -19.66 23.21 10.51
CA VAL A 254 -19.74 21.76 10.71
C VAL A 254 -20.89 21.19 9.90
N THR A 255 -20.58 20.17 9.09
CA THR A 255 -21.53 19.45 8.25
C THR A 255 -21.43 17.95 8.49
N SER A 256 -22.35 17.16 7.93
CA SER A 256 -22.34 15.70 8.05
C SER A 256 -21.12 15.02 7.40
N ASN A 257 -20.33 15.79 6.65
CA ASN A 257 -19.12 15.34 5.98
C ASN A 257 -17.84 15.96 6.57
N THR A 258 -17.97 16.84 7.58
CA THR A 258 -16.80 17.43 8.22
C THR A 258 -16.07 16.37 9.04
N LYS A 259 -14.82 16.12 8.65
CA LYS A 259 -13.85 15.22 9.29
C LYS A 259 -12.84 15.97 10.15
N LEU A 260 -12.17 15.26 11.06
CA LEU A 260 -11.05 15.81 11.86
C LEU A 260 -9.94 16.41 11.02
N PHE A 261 -9.68 15.85 9.82
CA PHE A 261 -8.79 16.45 8.84
C PHE A 261 -9.07 17.95 8.61
N HIS A 262 -10.34 18.34 8.46
CA HIS A 262 -10.67 19.75 8.20
C HIS A 262 -10.44 20.62 9.43
N VAL A 263 -10.63 20.09 10.65
CA VAL A 263 -10.37 20.85 11.89
C VAL A 263 -8.88 21.15 12.00
N ILE A 264 -8.05 20.14 11.78
CA ILE A 264 -6.60 20.31 11.79
C ILE A 264 -6.15 21.28 10.68
N ALA A 265 -6.69 21.14 9.47
CA ALA A 265 -6.40 22.07 8.37
C ALA A 265 -6.78 23.51 8.71
N GLU A 266 -7.97 23.73 9.28
CA GLU A 266 -8.42 25.07 9.64
C GLU A 266 -7.59 25.68 10.78
N ILE A 267 -7.12 24.86 11.75
CA ILE A 267 -6.19 25.32 12.77
C ILE A 267 -4.86 25.73 12.11
N ASN A 268 -4.33 24.92 11.20
CA ASN A 268 -3.08 25.25 10.50
C ASN A 268 -3.23 26.54 9.68
N ASP A 269 -4.36 26.73 8.99
CA ASP A 269 -4.66 27.99 8.29
C ASP A 269 -4.75 29.19 9.26
N ALA A 270 -5.23 28.99 10.48
CA ALA A 270 -5.34 30.03 11.51
C ALA A 270 -3.98 30.48 12.07
N PHE A 271 -3.06 29.53 12.24
CA PHE A 271 -1.74 29.76 12.82
C PHE A 271 -0.68 30.03 11.75
N GLY A 272 -0.97 29.74 10.48
CA GLY A 272 -0.06 29.93 9.35
C GLY A 272 1.29 29.25 9.59
N ASP A 273 2.36 29.91 9.17
CA ASP A 273 3.73 29.35 9.29
C ASP A 273 4.33 29.50 10.70
N THR A 274 3.55 29.95 11.68
CA THR A 274 4.02 30.14 13.06
C THR A 274 3.91 28.87 13.91
N ALA A 275 2.94 28.00 13.62
CA ALA A 275 2.74 26.76 14.35
C ALA A 275 1.95 25.73 13.55
N THR A 276 2.22 24.45 13.77
CA THR A 276 1.55 23.33 13.11
C THR A 276 0.75 22.52 14.11
N ALA A 277 -0.52 22.30 13.80
CA ALA A 277 -1.38 21.34 14.45
C ALA A 277 -1.33 19.97 13.77
N THR A 278 -1.23 18.92 14.58
CA THR A 278 -1.28 17.52 14.18
C THR A 278 -2.29 16.75 15.04
N LEU A 279 -2.69 15.56 14.59
CA LEU A 279 -3.49 14.62 15.37
C LEU A 279 -2.65 13.40 15.73
N GLU A 280 -2.21 13.32 16.98
CA GLU A 280 -1.37 12.24 17.49
C GLU A 280 -2.14 11.38 18.49
N ASN A 281 -2.42 10.13 18.12
CA ASN A 281 -3.15 9.18 18.96
C ASN A 281 -4.48 9.76 19.48
N GLY A 282 -5.25 10.43 18.62
CA GLY A 282 -6.52 11.08 18.96
C GLY A 282 -6.39 12.43 19.65
N LYS A 283 -5.17 12.92 19.95
CA LYS A 283 -4.93 14.24 20.58
C LYS A 283 -4.52 15.27 19.55
N ILE A 284 -5.09 16.46 19.64
CA ILE A 284 -4.62 17.62 18.89
C ILE A 284 -3.35 18.12 19.58
N VAL A 285 -2.26 18.22 18.81
CA VAL A 285 -0.97 18.77 19.25
C VAL A 285 -0.67 19.98 18.39
N LEU A 286 -0.36 21.13 18.98
CA LEU A 286 0.06 22.34 18.29
C LEU A 286 1.50 22.64 18.68
N THR A 287 2.39 22.67 17.70
CA THR A 287 3.83 22.88 17.89
C THR A 287 4.25 24.21 17.29
N ASP A 288 4.87 25.06 18.11
CA ASP A 288 5.44 26.34 17.69
C ASP A 288 6.68 26.08 16.81
N HIS A 289 6.82 26.83 15.73
CA HIS A 289 7.99 26.74 14.86
C HIS A 289 9.15 27.61 15.38
N GLN A 290 8.85 28.60 16.23
CA GLN A 290 9.84 29.51 16.78
C GLN A 290 10.30 29.06 18.17
N SER A 291 11.62 29.04 18.36
CA SER A 291 12.21 28.73 19.67
C SER A 291 12.12 29.91 20.65
N GLY A 292 12.06 29.60 21.94
CA GLY A 292 12.05 30.61 23.00
C GLY A 292 10.70 30.80 23.66
N THR A 293 10.57 31.84 24.48
CA THR A 293 9.32 32.11 25.20
C THR A 293 8.22 32.50 24.22
N SER A 294 7.12 31.75 24.24
CA SER A 294 5.98 31.94 23.34
C SER A 294 4.77 32.47 24.11
N GLN A 295 3.91 33.24 23.43
CA GLN A 295 2.57 33.60 23.91
C GLN A 295 1.48 32.71 23.29
N MET A 296 1.89 31.64 22.60
CA MET A 296 0.99 30.77 21.86
C MET A 296 -0.06 30.15 22.77
N THR A 297 -1.31 30.14 22.32
CA THR A 297 -2.42 29.45 22.98
C THR A 297 -3.40 28.93 21.93
N LEU A 298 -4.10 27.84 22.21
CA LEU A 298 -5.17 27.32 21.36
C LEU A 298 -6.37 26.92 22.22
N THR A 299 -7.57 27.29 21.77
CA THR A 299 -8.84 26.90 22.35
C THR A 299 -9.83 26.59 21.23
N LEU A 300 -10.49 25.45 21.35
CA LEU A 300 -11.57 25.02 20.46
C LEU A 300 -12.88 25.04 21.23
N ALA A 301 -13.91 25.65 20.67
CA ALA A 301 -15.25 25.64 21.23
C ALA A 301 -16.27 25.27 20.16
N TYR A 302 -17.08 24.26 20.43
CA TYR A 302 -18.21 23.91 19.58
C TYR A 302 -19.38 24.85 19.84
N ASP A 303 -19.87 25.48 18.77
CA ASP A 303 -21.10 26.26 18.75
C ASP A 303 -22.19 25.42 18.08
N LYS A 304 -23.11 24.90 18.88
CA LYS A 304 -24.24 24.08 18.39
C LYS A 304 -25.32 24.88 17.66
N GLY A 305 -25.17 26.20 17.52
CA GLY A 305 -26.13 27.05 16.83
C GLY A 305 -27.55 26.91 17.41
N THR A 306 -28.50 26.51 16.57
CA THR A 306 -29.89 26.24 16.99
C THR A 306 -30.16 24.77 17.35
N GLY A 307 -29.16 23.91 17.21
CA GLY A 307 -29.17 22.50 17.56
C GLY A 307 -29.27 22.24 19.07
N GLN A 308 -29.35 20.96 19.43
CA GLN A 308 -29.46 20.52 20.82
C GLN A 308 -28.22 19.76 21.29
N THR A 309 -27.60 18.97 20.41
CA THR A 309 -26.42 18.14 20.68
C THR A 309 -25.18 19.00 20.89
N ASP A 310 -24.42 18.68 21.92
CA ASP A 310 -23.17 19.36 22.25
C ASP A 310 -21.97 18.44 21.96
N LEU A 311 -20.83 19.05 21.61
CA LEU A 311 -19.57 18.35 21.45
C LEU A 311 -18.64 18.78 22.58
N THR A 312 -18.29 17.83 23.45
CA THR A 312 -17.33 18.10 24.52
C THR A 312 -15.94 18.30 23.92
N SER A 313 -15.54 19.56 23.77
CA SER A 313 -14.23 19.92 23.24
C SER A 313 -13.13 19.60 24.27
N PRO A 314 -11.98 19.03 23.87
CA PRO A 314 -10.89 18.75 24.80
C PRO A 314 -10.27 20.05 25.32
N THR A 315 -9.72 20.03 26.53
CA THR A 315 -8.93 21.17 27.01
C THR A 315 -7.55 21.08 26.38
N ILE A 316 -7.08 22.14 25.72
CA ILE A 316 -5.73 22.18 25.15
C ILE A 316 -4.85 23.00 26.08
N SER A 317 -3.71 22.44 26.48
CA SER A 317 -2.82 23.04 27.47
C SER A 317 -1.36 22.90 27.08
N GLN A 318 -0.52 23.80 27.57
CA GLN A 318 0.92 23.79 27.34
C GLN A 318 1.54 22.50 27.89
N LEU A 319 2.09 21.69 27.00
CA LEU A 319 2.85 20.48 27.30
C LEU A 319 4.33 20.82 27.57
N THR A 320 4.91 21.63 26.68
CA THR A 320 6.30 22.08 26.73
C THR A 320 6.33 23.59 26.70
N GLN A 321 6.95 24.22 27.70
CA GLN A 321 7.19 25.65 27.69
C GLN A 321 8.44 25.96 26.85
N GLY A 322 8.30 26.84 25.87
CA GLY A 322 9.42 27.27 25.03
C GLY A 322 10.46 28.08 25.80
N GLY A 323 11.73 27.93 25.43
CA GLY A 323 12.86 28.64 26.06
C GLY A 323 13.35 28.07 27.39
N THR A 324 12.86 26.92 27.84
CA THR A 324 13.26 26.27 29.11
C THR A 324 14.54 25.45 28.99
N VAL A 325 14.87 24.97 27.79
CA VAL A 325 16.15 24.33 27.44
C VAL A 325 16.87 25.23 26.45
N THR A 326 18.15 25.52 26.69
CA THR A 326 18.96 26.41 25.83
C THR A 326 20.04 25.61 25.12
N ALA A 327 20.25 25.88 23.83
CA ALA A 327 21.40 25.36 23.11
C ALA A 327 22.68 26.10 23.56
N ASP A 328 23.70 25.34 23.96
CA ASP A 328 24.96 25.89 24.51
C ASP A 328 26.22 25.23 23.93
N LEU A 329 26.08 24.38 22.91
CA LEU A 329 27.23 23.86 22.17
C LEU A 329 27.94 24.99 21.41
N THR A 330 29.16 25.31 21.84
CA THR A 330 29.91 26.46 21.35
C THR A 330 30.32 26.29 19.88
N GLY A 331 30.01 27.27 19.04
CA GLY A 331 30.35 27.25 17.61
C GLY A 331 29.39 26.44 16.74
N PHE A 332 28.24 26.04 17.29
CA PHE A 332 27.16 25.34 16.58
C PHE A 332 25.81 26.05 16.76
N ALA A 333 25.82 27.38 16.91
CA ALA A 333 24.59 28.18 16.87
C ALA A 333 24.12 28.35 15.42
N GLU A 334 22.88 28.80 15.20
CA GLU A 334 22.32 29.07 13.87
C GLU A 334 23.27 29.90 12.98
N ALA A 335 23.84 30.98 13.54
CA ALA A 335 24.77 31.87 12.84
C ALA A 335 26.11 31.20 12.45
N ASP A 336 26.41 30.02 12.99
CA ASP A 336 27.58 29.23 12.61
C ASP A 336 27.31 28.36 11.37
N PHE A 337 26.09 28.32 10.84
CA PHE A 337 25.73 27.59 9.64
C PHE A 337 25.38 28.52 8.48
N THR A 338 25.58 28.02 7.27
CA THR A 338 25.18 28.65 6.02
C THR A 338 24.17 27.75 5.35
N GLU A 339 22.98 28.26 5.08
CA GLU A 339 22.01 27.62 4.21
C GLU A 339 22.56 27.62 2.76
N THR A 340 22.66 26.43 2.18
CA THR A 340 23.24 26.23 0.83
C THR A 340 22.20 25.79 -0.21
N GLN A 341 21.00 25.46 0.24
CA GLN A 341 19.84 25.12 -0.55
C GLN A 341 18.61 25.25 0.34
N SER A 342 17.61 26.01 -0.10
CA SER A 342 16.36 26.23 0.64
C SER A 342 15.37 25.09 0.40
N ALA A 343 14.55 24.81 1.41
CA ALA A 343 13.32 24.04 1.23
C ALA A 343 12.34 24.87 0.38
N GLN A 344 11.76 24.27 -0.65
CA GLN A 344 10.81 24.95 -1.52
C GLN A 344 9.75 23.97 -2.01
N ASP A 345 8.52 24.43 -2.18
CA ASP A 345 7.45 23.66 -2.81
C ASP A 345 7.55 23.65 -4.33
N SER A 346 7.08 22.56 -4.93
CA SER A 346 6.78 22.50 -6.36
C SER A 346 5.58 23.38 -6.68
N GLU A 347 5.59 23.98 -7.86
CA GLU A 347 4.53 24.88 -8.31
C GLU A 347 4.00 24.42 -9.66
N ILE A 348 2.75 23.97 -9.69
CA ILE A 348 2.13 23.44 -10.89
C ILE A 348 0.79 24.09 -11.21
N ARG A 349 0.43 24.03 -12.49
CA ARG A 349 -0.93 24.25 -13.00
C ARG A 349 -1.32 23.10 -13.88
N VAL A 350 -2.57 22.70 -13.77
CA VAL A 350 -3.17 21.67 -14.61
C VAL A 350 -4.32 22.30 -15.38
N ASP A 351 -4.30 22.14 -16.70
CA ASP A 351 -5.32 22.66 -17.62
C ASP A 351 -5.60 24.16 -17.45
N GLY A 352 -4.56 24.91 -17.07
CA GLY A 352 -4.63 26.36 -16.83
C GLY A 352 -5.29 26.75 -15.51
N TYR A 353 -5.60 25.79 -14.64
CA TYR A 353 -6.07 26.02 -13.28
C TYR A 353 -4.93 25.88 -12.25
N PRO A 354 -4.90 26.72 -11.20
CA PRO A 354 -5.71 27.92 -11.01
C PRO A 354 -5.40 28.98 -12.06
N THR A 355 -6.39 29.81 -12.39
CA THR A 355 -6.18 30.87 -13.39
C THR A 355 -5.10 31.84 -12.91
N PRO A 356 -4.16 32.27 -13.76
CA PRO A 356 -3.12 33.21 -13.35
C PRO A 356 -3.71 34.47 -12.71
N GLN A 357 -3.28 34.79 -11.49
CA GLN A 357 -3.63 36.01 -10.77
C GLN A 357 -2.45 36.99 -10.76
N ALA A 358 -2.74 38.29 -10.68
CA ALA A 358 -1.70 39.27 -10.40
C ALA A 358 -1.29 39.08 -8.94
N GLY A 359 0.02 38.94 -8.69
CA GLY A 359 0.50 38.61 -7.36
C GLY A 359 0.22 39.71 -6.33
N THR A 360 0.02 39.31 -5.09
CA THR A 360 0.00 40.21 -3.94
C THR A 360 1.42 40.36 -3.42
N ALA A 361 1.90 41.59 -3.31
CA ALA A 361 3.21 41.90 -2.72
C ALA A 361 3.20 41.60 -1.22
N GLU A 362 4.17 40.81 -0.77
CA GLU A 362 4.46 40.61 0.65
C GLU A 362 4.86 41.94 1.30
N VAL A 363 4.30 42.22 2.49
CA VAL A 363 4.66 43.36 3.32
C VAL A 363 4.93 42.91 4.75
N GLN A 364 6.16 43.10 5.22
CA GLN A 364 6.57 42.87 6.60
C GLN A 364 6.88 44.20 7.31
N THR A 365 6.81 44.21 8.64
CA THR A 365 7.03 45.42 9.45
C THR A 365 7.90 45.15 10.66
N LEU A 366 8.79 46.10 10.97
CA LEU A 366 9.58 46.16 12.19
C LEU A 366 9.14 47.36 13.03
N THR A 367 8.51 47.08 14.17
CA THR A 367 7.95 48.09 15.07
C THR A 367 8.72 48.16 16.38
N PRO A 368 9.47 49.23 16.65
CA PRO A 368 10.01 49.48 17.98
C PRO A 368 8.90 49.89 18.97
N THR A 369 8.72 49.13 20.05
CA THR A 369 7.83 49.51 21.18
C THR A 369 8.43 50.69 21.97
N THR A 370 9.76 50.77 22.01
CA THR A 370 10.53 51.93 22.46
C THR A 370 11.60 52.25 21.41
N PRO A 371 11.62 53.47 20.82
CA PRO A 371 12.58 53.82 19.78
C PRO A 371 14.04 53.67 20.23
N ALA A 372 14.89 53.18 19.33
CA ALA A 372 16.32 53.04 19.59
C ALA A 372 16.99 54.41 19.73
N THR A 373 17.88 54.56 20.71
CA THR A 373 18.55 55.84 21.02
C THR A 373 20.04 55.85 20.69
N ALA A 374 20.66 54.68 20.55
CA ALA A 374 22.05 54.48 20.16
C ALA A 374 22.28 53.05 19.65
N GLY A 375 23.46 52.79 19.08
CA GLY A 375 23.95 51.43 18.78
C GLY A 375 23.85 51.01 17.30
N THR A 376 23.94 49.69 17.09
CA THR A 376 23.81 49.05 15.76
C THR A 376 22.98 47.78 15.85
N PHE A 377 22.38 47.37 14.74
CA PHE A 377 21.63 46.13 14.60
C PHE A 377 21.99 45.43 13.29
N THR A 378 21.62 44.17 13.14
CA THR A 378 21.65 43.45 11.86
C THR A 378 20.28 42.88 11.58
N LEU A 379 19.94 42.79 10.30
CA LEU A 379 18.80 42.04 9.79
C LEU A 379 19.31 40.75 9.15
N THR A 380 18.56 39.66 9.34
CA THR A 380 18.81 38.37 8.70
C THR A 380 17.59 38.00 7.87
N TYR A 381 17.84 37.53 6.64
CA TYR A 381 16.82 37.06 5.70
C TYR A 381 17.39 35.85 4.97
N ASP A 382 16.64 34.73 4.90
CA ASP A 382 17.04 33.44 4.31
C ASP A 382 18.48 33.05 4.62
N GLY A 383 18.80 32.97 5.92
CA GLY A 383 20.11 32.58 6.44
C GLY A 383 21.24 33.60 6.26
N GLN A 384 21.03 34.71 5.54
CA GLN A 384 22.07 35.73 5.30
C GLN A 384 21.89 36.95 6.18
N THR A 385 22.95 37.34 6.88
CA THR A 385 22.93 38.48 7.81
C THR A 385 23.58 39.70 7.18
N THR A 386 22.88 40.84 7.25
CA THR A 386 23.40 42.14 6.79
C THR A 386 24.61 42.59 7.60
N ALA A 387 25.45 43.44 7.01
CA ALA A 387 26.46 44.17 7.78
C ALA A 387 25.79 45.08 8.84
N ALA A 388 26.50 45.40 9.92
CA ALA A 388 25.98 46.21 11.02
C ALA A 388 25.37 47.55 10.53
N ILE A 389 24.08 47.73 10.79
CA ILE A 389 23.27 48.89 10.46
C ILE A 389 23.19 49.83 11.67
N SER A 390 23.39 51.13 11.48
CA SER A 390 23.30 52.11 12.58
C SER A 390 21.85 52.27 13.07
N TYR A 391 21.64 52.46 14.38
CA TYR A 391 20.30 52.65 14.99
C TYR A 391 19.45 53.74 14.32
N ASN A 392 20.11 54.72 13.70
CA ASN A 392 19.53 55.89 13.05
C ASN A 392 19.73 55.84 11.52
N ALA A 393 19.85 54.66 10.93
CA ALA A 393 19.92 54.49 9.48
C ALA A 393 18.63 54.96 8.81
N THR A 394 18.73 55.55 7.61
CA THR A 394 17.55 55.85 6.77
C THR A 394 17.00 54.56 6.17
N THR A 395 15.70 54.49 5.85
CA THR A 395 15.09 53.32 5.18
C THR A 395 15.82 52.92 3.90
N SER A 396 16.27 53.90 3.09
CA SER A 396 17.11 53.63 1.91
C SER A 396 18.47 52.98 2.24
N ALA A 397 19.05 53.26 3.41
CA ALA A 397 20.29 52.63 3.84
C ALA A 397 20.05 51.20 4.36
N ILE A 398 18.89 50.97 4.99
CA ILE A 398 18.42 49.62 5.38
C ILE A 398 18.17 48.78 4.12
N GLN A 399 17.48 49.33 3.11
CA GLN A 399 17.30 48.67 1.81
C GLN A 399 18.63 48.31 1.16
N THR A 400 19.59 49.25 1.13
CA THR A 400 20.92 48.99 0.58
C THR A 400 21.65 47.87 1.32
N ALA A 401 21.43 47.72 2.63
CA ALA A 401 22.02 46.64 3.41
C ALA A 401 21.39 45.27 3.07
N LEU A 402 20.07 45.21 2.88
CA LEU A 402 19.35 44.00 2.48
C LEU A 402 19.67 43.60 1.03
N GLU A 403 19.67 44.53 0.08
CA GLU A 403 20.07 44.28 -1.32
C GLU A 403 21.56 43.93 -1.48
N ALA A 404 22.36 44.04 -0.42
CA ALA A 404 23.76 43.58 -0.42
C ALA A 404 23.90 42.10 -0.03
N LEU A 405 22.83 41.46 0.44
CA LEU A 405 22.82 40.02 0.68
C LEU A 405 22.82 39.27 -0.65
N SER A 406 23.49 38.11 -0.70
CA SER A 406 23.59 37.33 -1.94
C SER A 406 22.28 36.67 -2.37
N ASN A 407 21.30 36.59 -1.47
CA ASN A 407 19.97 36.01 -1.66
C ASN A 407 18.88 37.05 -1.93
N VAL A 408 19.21 38.35 -1.97
CA VAL A 408 18.26 39.43 -2.28
C VAL A 408 18.70 40.15 -3.56
N ASN A 409 17.87 40.11 -4.60
CA ASN A 409 18.14 40.80 -5.84
C ASN A 409 17.86 42.30 -5.73
N ALA A 410 18.61 43.11 -6.47
CA ALA A 410 18.38 44.55 -6.51
C ALA A 410 16.96 44.89 -7.00
N GLY A 411 16.19 45.63 -6.19
CA GLY A 411 14.80 45.98 -6.49
C GLY A 411 13.75 44.93 -6.10
N GLU A 412 14.16 43.78 -5.58
CA GLU A 412 13.26 42.74 -5.03
C GLU A 412 12.55 43.22 -3.76
N ILE A 413 13.22 44.04 -2.96
CA ILE A 413 12.70 44.58 -1.71
C ILE A 413 12.74 46.11 -1.70
N THR A 414 11.67 46.72 -1.22
CA THR A 414 11.58 48.17 -0.97
C THR A 414 11.40 48.42 0.53
N VAL A 415 12.23 49.30 1.12
CA VAL A 415 12.11 49.65 2.53
C VAL A 415 11.51 51.04 2.72
N GLY A 416 10.39 51.11 3.44
CA GLY A 416 9.62 52.31 3.72
C GLY A 416 9.32 52.51 5.21
N GLY A 417 8.30 53.32 5.50
CA GLY A 417 7.86 53.58 6.87
C GLY A 417 8.75 54.57 7.64
N THR A 418 8.87 54.36 8.94
CA THR A 418 9.70 55.16 9.85
C THR A 418 11.06 54.51 10.10
N ARG A 419 11.96 55.24 10.74
CA ARG A 419 13.26 54.71 11.17
C ARG A 419 13.15 54.09 12.56
N LEU A 420 14.10 53.22 12.91
CA LEU A 420 14.14 52.55 14.22
C LEU A 420 14.32 53.52 15.41
N ASP A 421 14.85 54.72 15.16
CA ASP A 421 14.99 55.81 16.14
C ASP A 421 13.74 56.68 16.29
N GLN A 422 12.61 56.28 15.70
CA GLN A 422 11.33 56.98 15.74
C GLN A 422 10.18 56.04 16.10
N ALA A 423 9.07 56.60 16.60
CA ALA A 423 7.84 55.85 16.79
C ALA A 423 7.16 55.58 15.44
N GLY A 424 6.75 54.33 15.19
CA GLY A 424 6.16 53.85 13.94
C GLY A 424 6.77 52.51 13.54
N ALA A 425 6.52 52.05 12.31
CA ALA A 425 7.06 50.81 11.78
C ALA A 425 7.98 51.09 10.59
N THR A 426 9.12 50.40 10.53
CA THR A 426 9.88 50.24 9.27
C THR A 426 9.15 49.19 8.44
N THR A 427 8.86 49.46 7.18
CA THR A 427 8.10 48.53 6.31
C THR A 427 9.04 47.94 5.27
N PHE A 428 8.96 46.63 5.06
CA PHE A 428 9.67 45.89 4.02
C PHE A 428 8.62 45.36 3.05
N THR A 429 8.70 45.76 1.78
CA THR A 429 7.77 45.30 0.75
C THR A 429 8.55 44.53 -0.30
N PHE A 430 8.29 43.23 -0.43
CA PHE A 430 8.84 42.44 -1.52
C PHE A 430 7.98 42.62 -2.77
N GLN A 431 8.57 42.52 -3.96
CA GLN A 431 7.80 42.57 -5.20
C GLN A 431 6.80 41.41 -5.23
N ASP A 432 5.69 41.59 -5.95
CA ASP A 432 4.67 40.56 -6.11
C ASP A 432 5.26 39.22 -6.54
N THR A 433 6.22 39.22 -7.48
CA THR A 433 6.91 38.02 -7.97
C THR A 433 7.66 37.22 -6.91
N ALA A 434 7.97 37.80 -5.74
CA ALA A 434 8.61 37.07 -4.65
C ALA A 434 7.64 36.07 -3.98
N GLY A 435 6.33 36.30 -4.11
CA GLY A 435 5.30 35.51 -3.45
C GLY A 435 5.34 35.67 -1.94
N ASP A 436 4.95 34.61 -1.25
CA ASP A 436 5.11 34.43 0.20
C ASP A 436 6.58 34.17 0.54
N VAL A 437 7.17 34.95 1.44
CA VAL A 437 8.60 34.89 1.78
C VAL A 437 8.83 34.87 3.28
N ASN A 438 9.96 34.29 3.69
CA ASN A 438 10.31 34.15 5.09
C ASN A 438 10.39 35.49 5.84
N MET A 439 10.07 35.46 7.13
CA MET A 439 10.09 36.64 7.97
C MET A 439 11.52 37.13 8.21
N ILE A 440 11.79 38.41 7.96
CA ILE A 440 13.07 39.03 8.32
C ILE A 440 13.21 39.01 9.84
N SER A 441 14.36 38.58 10.36
CA SER A 441 14.68 38.65 11.79
C SER A 441 15.65 39.81 12.10
N ILE A 442 15.61 40.30 13.35
CA ILE A 442 16.48 41.39 13.83
C ILE A 442 17.36 40.93 14.99
N ASN A 443 18.66 41.17 14.88
CA ASN A 443 19.56 41.15 16.03
C ASN A 443 19.66 42.56 16.65
N SER A 444 18.99 42.75 17.78
CA SER A 444 18.93 44.02 18.51
C SER A 444 19.94 44.13 19.67
N GLY A 445 20.82 43.14 19.86
CA GLY A 445 21.74 43.09 21.01
C GLY A 445 22.73 44.27 21.08
N GLY A 446 22.98 44.93 19.94
CA GLY A 446 23.81 46.12 19.84
C GLY A 446 23.06 47.45 20.01
N LEU A 447 21.73 47.45 20.24
CA LEU A 447 20.90 48.65 20.37
C LEU A 447 20.76 49.14 21.81
N THR A 448 20.27 50.37 22.00
CA THR A 448 19.84 50.88 23.31
C THR A 448 18.42 51.44 23.22
N PRO A 449 17.42 50.79 23.87
CA PRO A 449 17.53 49.56 24.66
C PRO A 449 17.85 48.32 23.80
N SER A 450 18.51 47.31 24.39
CA SER A 450 18.98 46.08 23.71
C SER A 450 18.03 44.89 23.89
N ASP A 451 16.87 45.09 24.50
CA ASP A 451 15.90 44.03 24.77
C ASP A 451 15.19 43.64 23.46
N PRO A 452 15.28 42.37 23.03
CA PRO A 452 14.65 41.88 21.81
C PRO A 452 13.13 42.12 21.75
N LEU A 453 12.44 42.08 22.89
CA LEU A 453 11.00 42.34 22.98
C LEU A 453 10.62 43.79 22.63
N ASN A 454 11.60 44.69 22.53
CA ASN A 454 11.34 46.06 22.09
C ASN A 454 11.23 46.22 20.59
N TYR A 455 11.59 45.22 19.78
CA TYR A 455 11.65 45.32 18.32
C TYR A 455 10.86 44.18 17.70
N VAL A 456 9.58 44.42 17.46
CA VAL A 456 8.63 43.40 17.01
C VAL A 456 8.59 43.35 15.50
N MET A 457 8.90 42.19 14.93
CA MET A 457 8.63 41.88 13.53
C MET A 457 7.20 41.36 13.41
N ALA A 458 6.50 41.75 12.35
CA ALA A 458 5.18 41.24 12.04
C ALA A 458 4.92 41.30 10.53
N GLU A 459 4.29 40.27 9.99
CA GLU A 459 3.75 40.26 8.64
C GLU A 459 2.48 41.11 8.58
N GLN A 460 2.47 42.11 7.69
CA GLN A 460 1.33 43.00 7.48
C GLN A 460 0.47 42.54 6.30
N THR A 461 1.07 41.96 5.27
CA THR A 461 0.37 41.44 4.10
C THR A 461 1.14 40.23 3.61
N LYS A 462 0.53 39.05 3.68
CA LYS A 462 1.07 37.82 3.13
C LYS A 462 1.09 37.89 1.59
N GLY A 463 2.21 37.55 0.98
CA GLY A 463 2.33 37.38 -0.45
C GLY A 463 1.49 36.21 -0.93
N ASP A 464 0.97 36.27 -2.16
CA ASP A 464 0.23 35.14 -2.73
C ASP A 464 1.06 34.35 -3.75
N ASN A 465 0.68 33.09 -3.94
CA ASN A 465 1.37 32.19 -4.87
C ASN A 465 0.94 32.40 -6.32
N HIS A 466 0.41 33.58 -6.69
CA HIS A 466 -0.05 33.90 -8.04
C HIS A 466 -1.09 32.92 -8.62
N GLY A 467 -1.71 32.09 -7.79
CA GLY A 467 -2.57 30.98 -8.20
C GLY A 467 -1.84 29.75 -8.76
N TRP A 468 -0.67 29.39 -8.24
CA TRP A 468 -0.06 28.07 -8.44
C TRP A 468 -0.58 27.05 -7.41
N ILE A 469 -0.66 25.78 -7.79
CA ILE A 469 -0.83 24.69 -6.84
C ILE A 469 0.55 24.37 -6.28
N LYS A 470 0.71 24.51 -4.95
CA LYS A 470 1.94 24.16 -4.24
C LYS A 470 1.89 22.76 -3.67
N ARG A 471 2.97 22.00 -3.77
CA ARG A 471 3.16 20.71 -3.09
C ARG A 471 4.58 20.61 -2.57
N SER A 472 4.74 20.10 -1.36
CA SER A 472 6.05 19.82 -0.78
C SER A 472 6.82 18.72 -1.54
N SER A 473 6.17 17.98 -2.44
CA SER A 473 6.82 16.93 -3.22
C SER A 473 6.84 17.19 -4.73
N ASN A 474 7.80 16.56 -5.42
CA ASN A 474 7.81 16.41 -6.88
C ASN A 474 7.02 15.17 -7.34
N THR A 475 6.40 14.43 -6.42
CA THR A 475 5.38 13.43 -6.72
C THR A 475 4.04 13.96 -6.24
N VAL A 476 3.12 14.20 -7.17
CA VAL A 476 1.84 14.89 -6.91
C VAL A 476 0.68 13.97 -7.33
N ASP A 477 -0.08 13.46 -6.37
CA ASP A 477 -1.11 12.43 -6.56
C ASP A 477 -2.55 12.88 -6.25
N ASP A 478 -2.72 14.14 -5.85
CA ASP A 478 -3.97 14.67 -5.33
C ASP A 478 -4.57 15.80 -6.19
N VAL A 479 -3.92 16.15 -7.31
CA VAL A 479 -4.36 17.24 -8.19
C VAL A 479 -5.28 16.76 -9.29
N ILE A 480 -5.06 15.55 -9.82
CA ILE A 480 -5.89 14.95 -10.87
C ILE A 480 -6.37 13.60 -10.34
N GLY A 481 -7.69 13.44 -10.21
CA GLY A 481 -8.28 12.24 -9.62
C GLY A 481 -7.80 10.96 -10.31
N GLY A 482 -7.07 10.14 -9.55
CA GLY A 482 -6.56 8.85 -10.02
C GLY A 482 -5.25 8.87 -10.76
N MET A 483 -4.57 10.02 -10.85
CA MET A 483 -3.29 10.16 -11.52
C MET A 483 -2.22 10.72 -10.59
N THR A 484 -1.05 10.11 -10.64
CA THR A 484 0.16 10.56 -9.96
C THR A 484 1.10 11.18 -10.99
N LEU A 485 1.51 12.41 -10.76
CA LEU A 485 2.46 13.17 -11.58
C LEU A 485 3.84 13.11 -10.93
N HIS A 486 4.89 12.85 -11.72
CA HIS A 486 6.28 12.90 -11.27
C HIS A 486 7.03 14.01 -12.02
N LEU A 487 7.30 15.09 -11.32
CA LEU A 487 7.90 16.31 -11.86
C LEU A 487 9.42 16.14 -11.93
N HIS A 488 10.02 16.35 -13.10
CA HIS A 488 11.46 16.18 -13.33
C HIS A 488 12.16 17.47 -13.71
N ASP A 489 11.47 18.38 -14.39
CA ASP A 489 11.97 19.71 -14.75
C ASP A 489 10.83 20.73 -14.87
N THR A 490 11.19 22.00 -14.92
CA THR A 490 10.29 23.10 -15.23
C THR A 490 9.92 23.11 -16.71
N GLY A 491 8.71 23.57 -17.04
CA GLY A 491 8.23 23.64 -18.42
C GLY A 491 6.77 23.21 -18.56
N THR A 492 6.36 22.92 -19.80
CA THR A 492 4.98 22.50 -20.09
C THR A 492 5.00 21.16 -20.79
N ALA A 493 4.20 20.22 -20.28
CA ALA A 493 4.01 18.91 -20.88
C ALA A 493 2.52 18.55 -20.92
N GLN A 494 2.11 17.79 -21.94
CA GLN A 494 0.78 17.21 -22.03
C GLN A 494 0.86 15.74 -21.64
N VAL A 495 0.03 15.33 -20.67
CA VAL A 495 -0.21 13.92 -20.32
C VAL A 495 -1.47 13.46 -21.05
N THR A 496 -1.37 12.36 -21.78
CA THR A 496 -2.48 11.68 -22.45
C THR A 496 -2.78 10.39 -21.71
N LEU A 497 -4.04 10.17 -21.36
CA LEU A 497 -4.51 8.97 -20.69
C LEU A 497 -5.50 8.20 -21.56
N THR A 498 -5.20 6.92 -21.79
CA THR A 498 -6.03 6.01 -22.59
C THR A 498 -6.19 4.68 -21.87
N ARG A 499 -7.35 4.01 -22.02
CA ARG A 499 -7.50 2.64 -21.51
C ARG A 499 -6.47 1.71 -22.13
N ASP A 500 -5.83 0.90 -21.29
CA ASP A 500 -4.91 -0.15 -21.73
C ASP A 500 -5.68 -1.44 -22.05
N ILE A 501 -6.30 -1.45 -23.25
CA ILE A 501 -7.08 -2.60 -23.74
C ILE A 501 -6.15 -3.78 -24.07
N GLU A 502 -4.91 -3.50 -24.45
CA GLU A 502 -3.96 -4.54 -24.89
C GLU A 502 -3.53 -5.43 -23.72
N SER A 503 -3.26 -4.84 -22.55
CA SER A 503 -2.96 -5.60 -21.33
C SER A 503 -4.09 -6.58 -20.96
N VAL A 504 -5.36 -6.19 -21.16
CA VAL A 504 -6.50 -7.11 -20.92
C VAL A 504 -6.53 -8.25 -21.95
N LYS A 505 -6.26 -7.97 -23.24
CA LYS A 505 -6.17 -8.99 -24.30
C LYS A 505 -5.02 -9.97 -24.05
N ASP A 506 -3.88 -9.48 -23.58
CA ASP A 506 -2.72 -10.31 -23.24
C ASP A 506 -3.03 -11.26 -22.08
N LYS A 507 -3.66 -10.75 -21.01
CA LYS A 507 -4.11 -11.58 -19.88
C LYS A 507 -5.14 -12.63 -20.32
N LEU A 508 -6.11 -12.26 -21.17
CA LEU A 508 -7.08 -13.19 -21.72
C LEU A 508 -6.42 -14.27 -22.59
N SER A 509 -5.46 -13.88 -23.43
CA SER A 509 -4.71 -14.83 -24.28
C SER A 509 -3.91 -15.83 -23.44
N ALA A 510 -3.25 -15.36 -22.38
CA ALA A 510 -2.54 -16.23 -21.44
C ALA A 510 -3.47 -17.23 -20.73
N MET A 511 -4.68 -16.79 -20.36
CA MET A 511 -5.71 -17.68 -19.80
C MET A 511 -6.18 -18.72 -20.83
N VAL A 512 -6.44 -18.30 -22.07
CA VAL A 512 -6.81 -19.20 -23.18
C VAL A 512 -5.74 -20.28 -23.39
N ASP A 513 -4.47 -19.89 -23.41
CA ASP A 513 -3.35 -20.82 -23.57
C ASP A 513 -3.26 -21.82 -22.41
N ALA A 514 -3.39 -21.34 -21.17
CA ALA A 514 -3.36 -22.21 -19.99
C ALA A 514 -4.56 -23.18 -19.96
N TYR A 515 -5.73 -22.72 -20.38
CA TYR A 515 -6.95 -23.54 -20.50
C TYR A 515 -6.76 -24.64 -21.54
N ASN A 516 -6.33 -24.27 -22.75
CA ASN A 516 -6.10 -25.21 -23.84
C ASN A 516 -5.01 -26.23 -23.47
N ALA A 517 -3.93 -25.80 -22.80
CA ALA A 517 -2.88 -26.69 -22.32
C ALA A 517 -3.36 -27.73 -21.30
N ALA A 518 -4.38 -27.41 -20.49
CA ALA A 518 -5.01 -28.34 -19.57
C ALA A 518 -5.98 -29.28 -20.30
N VAL A 519 -6.86 -28.76 -21.17
CA VAL A 519 -7.83 -29.54 -21.94
C VAL A 519 -7.15 -30.55 -22.86
N VAL A 520 -6.16 -30.13 -23.64
CA VAL A 520 -5.38 -31.01 -24.53
C VAL A 520 -4.73 -32.13 -23.73
N TYR A 521 -4.18 -31.80 -22.55
CA TYR A 521 -3.55 -32.80 -21.69
C TYR A 521 -4.56 -33.81 -21.12
N ILE A 522 -5.73 -33.34 -20.68
CA ILE A 522 -6.83 -34.21 -20.23
C ILE A 522 -7.24 -35.16 -21.37
N GLN A 523 -7.43 -34.65 -22.58
CA GLN A 523 -7.79 -35.44 -23.76
C GLN A 523 -6.71 -36.48 -24.12
N GLU A 524 -5.43 -36.09 -24.10
CA GLU A 524 -4.31 -36.98 -24.38
C GLU A 524 -4.24 -38.14 -23.37
N LYS A 525 -4.44 -37.86 -22.07
CA LYS A 525 -4.29 -38.87 -21.02
C LYS A 525 -5.54 -39.73 -20.80
N THR A 526 -6.73 -39.26 -21.18
CA THR A 526 -7.99 -40.01 -21.04
C THR A 526 -8.46 -40.66 -22.34
N GLY A 527 -7.98 -40.20 -23.50
CA GLY A 527 -8.37 -40.67 -24.83
C GLY A 527 -7.63 -41.92 -25.31
N TYR A 528 -7.98 -42.36 -26.52
CA TYR A 528 -7.30 -43.44 -27.24
C TYR A 528 -6.47 -42.85 -28.39
N ASN A 529 -5.18 -43.16 -28.45
CA ASN A 529 -4.32 -42.75 -29.55
C ASN A 529 -4.41 -43.79 -30.68
N GLU A 530 -5.09 -43.44 -31.78
CA GLU A 530 -5.28 -44.34 -32.92
C GLU A 530 -3.98 -44.66 -33.67
N GLU A 531 -3.02 -43.73 -33.70
CA GLU A 531 -1.73 -43.89 -34.40
C GLU A 531 -0.81 -44.89 -33.70
N LEU A 532 -0.73 -44.80 -32.36
CA LEU A 532 0.04 -45.72 -31.53
C LEU A 532 -0.73 -46.99 -31.16
N GLY A 533 -2.05 -46.99 -31.35
CA GLY A 533 -2.95 -48.07 -30.94
C GLY A 533 -3.04 -48.25 -29.43
N THR A 534 -2.71 -47.22 -28.64
CA THR A 534 -2.59 -47.26 -27.18
C THR A 534 -3.58 -46.34 -26.48
N ALA A 535 -4.17 -46.82 -25.40
CA ALA A 535 -4.96 -46.01 -24.47
C ALA A 535 -4.06 -45.05 -23.66
N GLY A 536 -4.57 -43.85 -23.38
CA GLY A 536 -3.96 -42.96 -22.40
C GLY A 536 -3.95 -43.59 -21.00
N VAL A 537 -2.99 -43.19 -20.17
CA VAL A 537 -2.75 -43.80 -18.85
C VAL A 537 -3.90 -43.59 -17.86
N LEU A 538 -4.69 -42.53 -18.08
CA LEU A 538 -5.89 -42.15 -17.31
C LEU A 538 -7.19 -42.52 -18.06
N MET A 539 -7.14 -43.38 -19.08
CA MET A 539 -8.34 -43.81 -19.78
C MET A 539 -9.32 -44.49 -18.81
N GLY A 540 -10.58 -44.02 -18.82
CA GLY A 540 -11.62 -44.50 -17.91
C GLY A 540 -11.61 -43.86 -16.52
N ASP A 541 -10.71 -42.90 -16.26
CA ASP A 541 -10.72 -42.10 -15.04
C ASP A 541 -11.88 -41.10 -15.05
N TYR A 542 -12.85 -41.32 -14.16
CA TYR A 542 -14.07 -40.51 -14.10
C TYR A 542 -13.81 -39.11 -13.54
N VAL A 543 -12.86 -38.97 -12.61
CA VAL A 543 -12.57 -37.70 -11.95
C VAL A 543 -11.93 -36.74 -12.94
N VAL A 544 -10.92 -37.22 -13.67
CA VAL A 544 -10.23 -36.43 -14.71
C VAL A 544 -11.18 -36.02 -15.83
N SER A 545 -12.09 -36.91 -16.23
CA SER A 545 -13.15 -36.57 -17.20
C SER A 545 -14.14 -35.52 -16.65
N THR A 546 -14.47 -35.59 -15.36
CA THR A 546 -15.38 -34.63 -14.71
C THR A 546 -14.73 -33.25 -14.61
N ILE A 547 -13.43 -33.19 -14.28
CA ILE A 547 -12.66 -31.95 -14.24
C ILE A 547 -12.76 -31.22 -15.59
N GLY A 548 -12.53 -31.92 -16.71
CA GLY A 548 -12.68 -31.32 -18.04
C GLY A 548 -14.04 -30.65 -18.25
N SER A 549 -15.13 -31.26 -17.77
CA SER A 549 -16.47 -30.68 -17.89
C SER A 549 -16.73 -29.47 -16.98
N GLN A 550 -16.12 -29.46 -15.80
CA GLN A 550 -16.23 -28.35 -14.85
C GLN A 550 -15.50 -27.11 -15.34
N LEU A 551 -14.39 -27.27 -16.08
CA LEU A 551 -13.62 -26.14 -16.60
C LEU A 551 -14.38 -25.30 -17.63
N TYR A 552 -15.13 -25.91 -18.56
CA TYR A 552 -15.83 -25.13 -19.59
C TYR A 552 -17.17 -24.55 -19.10
N THR A 553 -17.73 -25.03 -17.99
CA THR A 553 -19.07 -24.62 -17.53
C THR A 553 -19.18 -23.09 -17.33
N PRO A 554 -18.24 -22.41 -16.62
CA PRO A 554 -18.29 -20.96 -16.47
C PRO A 554 -18.23 -20.16 -17.78
N LEU A 555 -17.68 -20.73 -18.86
CA LEU A 555 -17.53 -20.05 -20.16
C LEU A 555 -18.84 -20.03 -20.96
N ILE A 556 -19.73 -20.99 -20.75
CA ILE A 556 -20.94 -21.18 -21.56
C ILE A 556 -22.24 -20.84 -20.82
N THR A 557 -22.17 -20.59 -19.51
CA THR A 557 -23.31 -20.18 -18.70
C THR A 557 -23.35 -18.68 -18.52
N GLN A 558 -24.55 -18.15 -18.24
CA GLN A 558 -24.70 -16.77 -17.80
C GLN A 558 -23.93 -16.54 -16.48
N THR A 559 -23.19 -15.44 -16.41
CA THR A 559 -22.41 -15.04 -15.23
C THR A 559 -23.35 -14.71 -14.06
N ASN A 560 -22.94 -15.13 -12.87
CA ASN A 560 -23.78 -15.01 -11.67
C ASN A 560 -23.96 -13.54 -11.28
N GLY A 561 -25.20 -13.14 -11.01
CA GLY A 561 -25.56 -11.77 -10.63
C GLY A 561 -25.78 -10.79 -11.79
N PHE A 562 -25.52 -11.22 -13.03
CA PHE A 562 -25.80 -10.44 -14.24
C PHE A 562 -27.22 -10.74 -14.72
N ILE A 563 -27.95 -9.72 -15.19
CA ILE A 563 -29.33 -9.86 -15.64
C ILE A 563 -29.59 -9.13 -16.96
N VAL A 564 -30.56 -9.67 -17.71
CA VAL A 564 -31.06 -9.10 -18.96
C VAL A 564 -31.58 -7.68 -18.72
N ASP A 565 -31.48 -6.82 -19.72
CA ASP A 565 -31.93 -5.41 -19.75
C ASP A 565 -31.18 -4.44 -18.82
N THR A 566 -30.34 -4.93 -17.90
CA THR A 566 -29.42 -4.08 -17.12
C THR A 566 -27.97 -4.21 -17.58
N ASP A 567 -27.52 -5.45 -17.80
CA ASP A 567 -26.15 -5.72 -18.20
C ASP A 567 -26.05 -5.93 -19.70
N SER A 568 -25.05 -5.30 -20.33
CA SER A 568 -24.80 -5.40 -21.78
C SER A 568 -24.31 -6.78 -22.18
N PHE A 569 -23.49 -7.39 -21.30
CA PHE A 569 -22.88 -8.69 -21.49
C PHE A 569 -23.18 -9.57 -20.29
N LEU A 570 -23.57 -10.81 -20.57
CA LEU A 570 -24.04 -11.80 -19.61
C LEU A 570 -23.18 -13.06 -19.61
N MET A 571 -22.30 -13.27 -20.60
CA MET A 571 -21.46 -14.47 -20.70
C MET A 571 -20.20 -14.24 -21.55
N ALA A 572 -19.21 -15.10 -21.39
CA ALA A 572 -17.90 -15.00 -22.06
C ALA A 572 -18.00 -14.97 -23.60
N GLY A 573 -18.91 -15.76 -24.19
CA GLY A 573 -19.10 -15.80 -25.64
C GLY A 573 -19.56 -14.47 -26.26
N GLN A 574 -20.22 -13.60 -25.49
CA GLN A 574 -20.67 -12.29 -26.00
C GLN A 574 -19.53 -11.26 -26.09
N ILE A 575 -18.37 -11.56 -25.50
CA ILE A 575 -17.17 -10.71 -25.57
C ILE A 575 -16.06 -11.36 -26.42
N GLY A 576 -16.39 -12.34 -27.26
CA GLY A 576 -15.44 -12.93 -28.22
C GLY A 576 -14.68 -14.17 -27.74
N LEU A 577 -15.01 -14.75 -26.59
CA LEU A 577 -14.44 -16.04 -26.17
C LEU A 577 -15.26 -17.21 -26.75
N GLU A 578 -14.69 -17.91 -27.74
CA GLU A 578 -15.37 -18.98 -28.47
C GLU A 578 -14.80 -20.35 -28.12
N LEU A 579 -15.71 -21.31 -27.86
CA LEU A 579 -15.37 -22.72 -27.63
C LEU A 579 -15.68 -23.53 -28.89
N ASP A 580 -14.71 -24.28 -29.40
CA ASP A 580 -14.91 -25.15 -30.55
C ASP A 580 -15.57 -26.51 -30.18
N SER A 581 -15.78 -27.37 -31.17
CA SER A 581 -16.37 -28.70 -30.96
C SER A 581 -15.49 -29.66 -30.15
N ASP A 582 -14.19 -29.39 -30.09
CA ASP A 582 -13.21 -30.17 -29.33
C ASP A 582 -13.01 -29.60 -27.92
N GLY A 583 -13.73 -28.53 -27.55
CA GLY A 583 -13.63 -27.90 -26.24
C GLY A 583 -12.38 -27.04 -26.08
N LEU A 584 -11.74 -26.62 -27.17
CA LEU A 584 -10.65 -25.64 -27.14
C LEU A 584 -11.23 -24.23 -27.20
N LEU A 585 -10.61 -23.32 -26.45
CA LEU A 585 -10.99 -21.93 -26.33
C LEU A 585 -10.18 -21.07 -27.30
N SER A 586 -10.80 -20.07 -27.88
CA SER A 586 -10.15 -19.04 -28.70
C SER A 586 -10.71 -17.65 -28.39
N LEU A 587 -9.90 -16.61 -28.63
CA LEU A 587 -10.30 -15.21 -28.47
C LEU A 587 -10.44 -14.56 -29.85
N ASP A 588 -11.66 -14.21 -30.24
CA ASP A 588 -11.92 -13.30 -31.35
C ASP A 588 -11.66 -11.86 -30.89
N THR A 589 -10.47 -11.36 -31.24
CA THR A 589 -10.04 -10.00 -30.89
C THR A 589 -10.90 -8.92 -31.55
N THR A 590 -11.53 -9.19 -32.68
CA THR A 590 -12.43 -8.22 -33.34
C THR A 590 -13.74 -8.12 -32.58
N ALA A 591 -14.34 -9.26 -32.22
CA ALA A 591 -15.55 -9.28 -31.39
C ALA A 591 -15.30 -8.67 -30.00
N PHE A 592 -14.11 -8.91 -29.43
CA PHE A 592 -13.70 -8.27 -28.18
C PHE A 592 -13.60 -6.75 -28.31
N ASP A 593 -12.96 -6.24 -29.37
CA ASP A 593 -12.85 -4.80 -29.63
C ASP A 593 -14.22 -4.14 -29.83
N GLU A 594 -15.14 -4.81 -30.52
CA GLU A 594 -16.53 -4.36 -30.68
C GLU A 594 -17.25 -4.29 -29.31
N ALA A 595 -17.10 -5.31 -28.46
CA ALA A 595 -17.71 -5.32 -27.13
C ALA A 595 -17.13 -4.22 -26.21
N ILE A 596 -15.82 -3.99 -26.26
CA ILE A 596 -15.13 -2.92 -25.52
C ILE A 596 -15.63 -1.54 -25.96
N ALA A 597 -15.82 -1.33 -27.27
CA ALA A 597 -16.34 -0.09 -27.82
C ALA A 597 -17.82 0.14 -27.43
N GLU A 598 -18.61 -0.92 -27.28
CA GLU A 598 -20.00 -0.83 -26.81
C GLU A 598 -20.07 -0.45 -25.33
N ASN A 599 -19.42 -1.22 -24.45
CA ASN A 599 -19.40 -0.92 -23.02
C ASN A 599 -18.22 -1.58 -22.28
N TYR A 600 -17.10 -0.86 -22.23
CA TYR A 600 -15.87 -1.27 -21.54
C TYR A 600 -16.08 -1.78 -20.10
N LEU A 601 -16.80 -1.04 -19.25
CA LEU A 601 -16.98 -1.44 -17.85
C LEU A 601 -17.80 -2.73 -17.72
N HIS A 602 -18.78 -2.94 -18.60
CA HIS A 602 -19.55 -4.18 -18.62
C HIS A 602 -18.72 -5.37 -19.13
N VAL A 603 -17.79 -5.16 -20.07
CA VAL A 603 -16.82 -6.19 -20.47
C VAL A 603 -15.93 -6.58 -19.30
N LEU A 604 -15.36 -5.60 -18.59
CA LEU A 604 -14.53 -5.90 -17.41
C LEU A 604 -15.32 -6.62 -16.31
N ALA A 605 -16.57 -6.22 -16.09
CA ALA A 605 -17.43 -6.86 -15.11
C ALA A 605 -17.72 -8.33 -15.48
N VAL A 606 -18.08 -8.63 -16.73
CA VAL A 606 -18.36 -10.02 -17.13
C VAL A 606 -17.11 -10.90 -17.03
N ILE A 607 -15.92 -10.34 -17.26
CA ILE A 607 -14.64 -11.02 -17.05
C ILE A 607 -14.43 -11.25 -15.56
N GLY A 608 -14.29 -10.19 -14.77
CA GLY A 608 -13.68 -10.21 -13.44
C GLY A 608 -14.44 -9.49 -12.34
N ALA A 609 -15.77 -9.32 -12.41
CA ALA A 609 -16.50 -8.81 -11.25
C ALA A 609 -16.19 -9.68 -10.02
N ASN A 610 -15.68 -9.08 -8.94
CA ASN A 610 -15.27 -9.77 -7.72
C ASN A 610 -16.27 -9.51 -6.60
N LYS A 611 -17.42 -10.20 -6.65
CA LYS A 611 -18.55 -10.00 -5.72
C LYS A 611 -19.01 -8.54 -5.60
N THR A 612 -18.84 -7.76 -6.66
CA THR A 612 -19.29 -6.37 -6.72
C THR A 612 -20.81 -6.32 -6.66
N GLY A 613 -21.37 -5.41 -5.87
CA GLY A 613 -22.81 -5.36 -5.65
C GLY A 613 -23.51 -4.14 -6.20
N SER A 614 -24.83 -4.25 -6.37
CA SER A 614 -25.72 -3.13 -6.61
C SER A 614 -27.08 -3.40 -5.98
N SER A 615 -27.81 -2.35 -5.66
CA SER A 615 -29.21 -2.42 -5.22
C SER A 615 -30.11 -1.64 -6.17
N ASP A 616 -31.37 -2.03 -6.26
CA ASP A 616 -32.42 -1.28 -6.94
C ASP A 616 -33.16 -0.29 -6.02
N SER A 617 -32.67 -0.13 -4.78
CA SER A 617 -33.22 0.75 -3.75
C SER A 617 -32.19 1.75 -3.26
N ASN A 618 -32.65 2.98 -2.99
CA ASN A 618 -31.85 4.02 -2.32
C ASN A 618 -31.92 3.93 -0.78
N THR A 619 -32.79 3.06 -0.24
CA THR A 619 -32.91 2.85 1.22
C THR A 619 -32.10 1.67 1.70
N ILE A 620 -31.96 0.64 0.85
CA ILE A 620 -31.18 -0.56 1.13
C ILE A 620 -30.05 -0.57 0.11
N GLU A 621 -28.88 -0.08 0.48
CA GLU A 621 -27.73 0.05 -0.42
C GLU A 621 -26.73 -1.09 -0.20
N PHE A 622 -26.09 -1.54 -1.27
CA PHE A 622 -24.99 -2.49 -1.16
C PHE A 622 -23.81 -1.82 -0.45
N ASN A 623 -23.30 -2.43 0.62
CA ASN A 623 -22.12 -1.93 1.31
C ASN A 623 -20.88 -2.75 0.91
N SER A 624 -20.91 -4.06 1.14
CA SER A 624 -19.79 -4.94 0.83
C SER A 624 -20.23 -6.40 0.70
N ALA A 625 -19.40 -7.22 0.06
CA ALA A 625 -19.54 -8.67 0.03
C ALA A 625 -18.17 -9.31 0.24
N SER A 626 -18.15 -10.48 0.85
CA SER A 626 -16.93 -11.27 0.97
C SER A 626 -16.59 -11.90 -0.38
N SER A 627 -15.40 -11.60 -0.90
CA SER A 627 -14.85 -12.24 -2.11
C SER A 627 -14.79 -13.77 -1.98
N ASN A 628 -14.53 -14.27 -0.77
CA ASN A 628 -14.32 -15.69 -0.49
C ASN A 628 -15.60 -16.45 -0.13
N TYR A 629 -16.58 -15.78 0.50
CA TYR A 629 -17.71 -16.47 1.14
C TYR A 629 -19.08 -16.09 0.59
N THR A 630 -19.24 -14.89 0.03
CA THR A 630 -20.52 -14.48 -0.52
C THR A 630 -20.75 -15.17 -1.86
N THR A 631 -21.88 -15.86 -1.98
CA THR A 631 -22.31 -16.43 -3.26
C THR A 631 -22.75 -15.31 -4.20
N ALA A 632 -22.41 -15.38 -5.48
CA ALA A 632 -22.91 -14.41 -6.44
C ALA A 632 -24.35 -14.76 -6.86
N GLY A 633 -25.19 -13.75 -7.09
CA GLY A 633 -26.59 -13.93 -7.44
C GLY A 633 -27.45 -12.70 -7.11
N SER A 634 -28.76 -12.86 -7.27
CA SER A 634 -29.73 -11.86 -6.82
C SER A 634 -30.29 -12.27 -5.47
N TYR A 635 -30.42 -11.31 -4.57
CA TYR A 635 -30.92 -11.45 -3.22
C TYR A 635 -32.14 -10.56 -3.05
N ASP A 636 -33.21 -11.13 -2.47
CA ASP A 636 -34.37 -10.36 -2.06
C ASP A 636 -34.19 -9.98 -0.60
N VAL A 637 -34.31 -8.69 -0.29
CA VAL A 637 -34.09 -8.11 1.03
C VAL A 637 -35.34 -7.38 1.49
N GLU A 638 -35.72 -7.56 2.75
CA GLU A 638 -36.82 -6.85 3.42
C GLU A 638 -36.31 -6.23 4.72
N VAL A 639 -36.54 -4.93 4.91
CA VAL A 639 -36.12 -4.18 6.11
C VAL A 639 -37.29 -3.37 6.66
N ASP A 640 -37.54 -3.48 7.96
CA ASP A 640 -38.51 -2.65 8.68
C ASP A 640 -37.78 -1.61 9.55
N ILE A 641 -38.15 -0.35 9.37
CA ILE A 641 -37.58 0.79 10.09
C ILE A 641 -38.69 1.47 10.90
N SER A 642 -38.41 1.71 12.19
CA SER A 642 -39.31 2.44 13.08
C SER A 642 -38.52 3.25 14.10
N GLY A 643 -38.83 4.55 14.21
CA GLY A 643 -38.20 5.45 15.16
C GLY A 643 -36.71 5.63 14.92
N GLY A 644 -36.28 5.66 13.65
CA GLY A 644 -34.86 5.81 13.27
C GLY A 644 -34.00 4.55 13.48
N THR A 645 -34.61 3.42 13.81
CA THR A 645 -33.92 2.15 14.08
C THR A 645 -34.45 1.02 13.20
N ILE A 646 -33.57 0.09 12.84
CA ILE A 646 -33.93 -1.12 12.11
C ILE A 646 -34.52 -2.13 13.09
N THR A 647 -35.80 -2.47 12.91
CA THR A 647 -36.51 -3.43 13.79
C THR A 647 -36.50 -4.86 13.27
N ARG A 648 -36.31 -5.04 11.97
CA ARG A 648 -36.20 -6.33 11.30
C ARG A 648 -35.44 -6.15 10.00
N ALA A 649 -34.54 -7.07 9.70
CA ALA A 649 -33.86 -7.17 8.42
C ALA A 649 -33.77 -8.65 8.03
N GLN A 650 -34.24 -9.00 6.85
CA GLN A 650 -34.26 -10.37 6.36
C GLN A 650 -33.81 -10.45 4.91
N ILE A 651 -33.12 -11.54 4.57
CA ILE A 651 -32.56 -11.77 3.25
C ILE A 651 -32.78 -13.21 2.78
N LYS A 652 -32.90 -13.39 1.47
CA LYS A 652 -32.78 -14.70 0.82
C LYS A 652 -32.13 -14.55 -0.55
N LEU A 653 -31.48 -15.60 -1.03
CA LEU A 653 -31.17 -15.69 -2.46
C LEU A 653 -32.50 -15.78 -3.23
N SER A 654 -32.66 -15.08 -4.35
CA SER A 654 -33.96 -15.03 -5.05
C SER A 654 -34.45 -16.40 -5.53
N THR A 655 -33.53 -17.37 -5.68
CA THR A 655 -33.85 -18.78 -5.99
C THR A 655 -34.37 -19.58 -4.80
N GLU A 656 -34.27 -19.06 -3.58
CA GLU A 656 -34.72 -19.70 -2.36
C GLU A 656 -36.10 -19.22 -1.93
N ALA A 657 -36.82 -20.09 -1.21
CA ALA A 657 -38.18 -19.84 -0.78
C ALA A 657 -38.29 -19.12 0.58
N ALA A 658 -37.28 -19.24 1.44
CA ALA A 658 -37.34 -18.80 2.83
C ALA A 658 -36.34 -17.69 3.13
N TYR A 659 -36.85 -16.62 3.75
CA TYR A 659 -36.05 -15.54 4.33
C TYR A 659 -35.31 -16.01 5.59
N ARG A 660 -34.15 -15.39 5.82
CA ARG A 660 -33.34 -15.56 7.02
C ARG A 660 -33.06 -14.19 7.63
N ASP A 661 -33.00 -14.15 8.96
CA ASP A 661 -32.70 -12.92 9.69
C ASP A 661 -31.25 -12.50 9.46
N MET A 662 -31.05 -11.20 9.25
CA MET A 662 -29.75 -10.56 9.19
C MET A 662 -29.35 -10.06 10.58
N THR A 663 -28.05 -10.00 10.84
CA THR A 663 -27.51 -9.33 12.03
C THR A 663 -27.55 -7.82 11.81
N ILE A 664 -28.09 -7.08 12.76
CA ILE A 664 -28.23 -5.61 12.71
C ILE A 664 -27.16 -5.00 13.62
N ASP A 665 -26.37 -4.08 13.08
CA ASP A 665 -25.39 -3.28 13.81
C ASP A 665 -25.46 -1.82 13.33
N GLY A 666 -26.09 -0.96 14.12
CA GLY A 666 -26.41 0.41 13.71
C GLY A 666 -27.27 0.45 12.44
N ASN A 667 -26.74 1.11 11.39
CA ASN A 667 -27.34 1.18 10.06
C ASN A 667 -26.83 0.10 9.09
N ILE A 668 -25.92 -0.78 9.53
CA ILE A 668 -25.40 -1.88 8.72
C ILE A 668 -26.14 -3.16 9.08
N VAL A 669 -26.55 -3.90 8.06
CA VAL A 669 -27.12 -5.25 8.22
C VAL A 669 -26.23 -6.26 7.51
N THR A 670 -25.91 -7.35 8.21
CA THR A 670 -25.01 -8.40 7.73
C THR A 670 -25.73 -9.72 7.59
N GLY A 671 -25.55 -10.38 6.45
CA GLY A 671 -26.08 -11.71 6.18
C GLY A 671 -25.55 -12.78 7.14
N ASN A 672 -26.23 -13.92 7.17
CA ASN A 672 -25.89 -15.00 8.08
C ASN A 672 -24.47 -15.55 7.81
N SER A 673 -23.59 -15.39 8.80
CA SER A 673 -22.16 -15.73 8.67
C SER A 673 -21.81 -17.11 9.27
N THR A 674 -22.74 -18.07 9.24
CA THR A 674 -22.50 -19.43 9.76
C THR A 674 -21.61 -20.24 8.80
N PHE A 675 -20.69 -21.01 9.37
CA PHE A 675 -19.84 -21.98 8.66
C PHE A 675 -20.17 -23.42 9.11
N ASP A 676 -20.00 -24.38 8.21
CA ASP A 676 -20.06 -25.80 8.52
C ASP A 676 -18.74 -26.30 9.17
N ASP A 677 -18.71 -27.56 9.61
CA ASP A 677 -17.52 -28.19 10.22
C ASP A 677 -16.32 -28.28 9.25
N ASN A 678 -16.57 -28.10 7.95
CA ASN A 678 -15.57 -28.11 6.89
C ASN A 678 -15.08 -26.70 6.54
N GLY A 679 -15.56 -25.66 7.23
CA GLY A 679 -15.21 -24.26 7.02
C GLY A 679 -15.85 -23.64 5.79
N ASN A 680 -16.90 -24.24 5.22
CA ASN A 680 -17.65 -23.66 4.11
C ASN A 680 -18.82 -22.81 4.65
N PRO A 681 -19.16 -21.70 3.98
CA PRO A 681 -20.34 -20.93 4.36
C PRO A 681 -21.61 -21.77 4.20
N VAL A 682 -22.47 -21.76 5.22
CA VAL A 682 -23.75 -22.51 5.21
C VAL A 682 -24.78 -21.82 4.30
N TYR A 683 -24.73 -20.50 4.21
CA TYR A 683 -25.70 -19.69 3.48
C TYR A 683 -25.04 -18.76 2.47
N ALA A 684 -25.78 -18.46 1.40
CA ALA A 684 -25.31 -17.68 0.26
C ALA A 684 -24.92 -16.24 0.62
N GLU A 685 -25.60 -15.64 1.60
CA GLU A 685 -25.39 -14.26 2.05
C GLU A 685 -24.24 -14.10 3.06
N ASN A 686 -23.42 -15.13 3.30
CA ASN A 686 -22.32 -15.06 4.25
C ASN A 686 -21.35 -13.93 3.87
N GLY A 687 -21.13 -12.98 4.79
CA GLY A 687 -20.29 -11.81 4.57
C GLY A 687 -20.88 -10.72 3.66
N LEU A 688 -22.16 -10.82 3.26
CA LEU A 688 -22.86 -9.74 2.54
C LEU A 688 -23.35 -8.69 3.54
N GLN A 689 -22.94 -7.44 3.35
CA GLN A 689 -23.35 -6.30 4.16
C GLN A 689 -24.11 -5.27 3.31
N LEU A 690 -25.13 -4.68 3.91
CA LEU A 690 -25.94 -3.63 3.32
C LEU A 690 -26.00 -2.43 4.26
N SER A 691 -25.98 -1.23 3.69
CA SER A 691 -26.20 0.01 4.43
C SER A 691 -27.65 0.45 4.28
N ILE A 692 -28.28 0.81 5.40
CA ILE A 692 -29.69 1.16 5.45
C ILE A 692 -29.85 2.63 5.79
N ASP A 693 -30.57 3.39 4.96
CA ASP A 693 -31.02 4.74 5.32
C ASP A 693 -32.19 4.65 6.31
N THR A 694 -31.94 4.99 7.58
CA THR A 694 -32.93 4.93 8.66
C THR A 694 -33.77 6.20 8.80
N SER A 695 -33.63 7.18 7.90
CA SER A 695 -34.35 8.46 7.94
C SER A 695 -35.87 8.31 7.76
N GLN A 696 -36.32 7.21 7.14
CA GLN A 696 -37.73 6.95 6.85
C GLN A 696 -38.25 5.73 7.62
N ASN A 697 -39.44 5.86 8.20
CA ASN A 697 -40.15 4.73 8.83
C ASN A 697 -40.98 3.97 7.80
N GLY A 698 -40.97 2.64 7.87
CA GLY A 698 -41.74 1.78 6.97
C GLY A 698 -41.09 0.43 6.71
N THR A 699 -41.73 -0.36 5.85
CA THR A 699 -41.16 -1.59 5.30
C THR A 699 -40.62 -1.31 3.91
N PHE A 700 -39.36 -1.63 3.69
CA PHE A 700 -38.65 -1.45 2.43
C PHE A 700 -38.21 -2.80 1.90
N THR A 701 -38.28 -2.96 0.59
CA THR A 701 -37.81 -4.15 -0.11
C THR A 701 -36.82 -3.76 -1.19
N ALA A 702 -35.81 -4.58 -1.42
CA ALA A 702 -34.84 -4.39 -2.49
C ALA A 702 -34.40 -5.72 -3.10
N THR A 703 -34.02 -5.69 -4.37
CA THR A 703 -33.22 -6.73 -4.99
C THR A 703 -31.76 -6.29 -5.01
N VAL A 704 -30.94 -6.93 -4.19
CA VAL A 704 -29.49 -6.73 -4.17
C VAL A 704 -28.84 -7.76 -5.07
N ARG A 705 -28.04 -7.31 -6.04
CA ARG A 705 -27.31 -8.17 -6.97
C ARG A 705 -25.85 -8.20 -6.57
N VAL A 706 -25.30 -9.39 -6.36
CA VAL A 706 -23.87 -9.64 -6.16
C VAL A 706 -23.34 -10.30 -7.43
N LYS A 707 -22.47 -9.60 -8.16
CA LYS A 707 -21.93 -10.03 -9.46
C LYS A 707 -20.61 -10.76 -9.30
N GLN A 708 -20.46 -11.86 -10.04
CA GLN A 708 -19.18 -12.53 -10.22
C GLN A 708 -18.91 -12.80 -11.69
N GLY A 709 -17.74 -12.37 -12.16
CA GLY A 709 -17.27 -12.63 -13.52
C GLY A 709 -16.99 -14.12 -13.77
N PHE A 710 -16.92 -14.52 -15.04
CA PHE A 710 -16.71 -15.94 -15.38
C PHE A 710 -15.34 -16.45 -14.93
N THR A 711 -14.32 -15.57 -14.85
CA THR A 711 -12.98 -15.95 -14.39
C THR A 711 -13.01 -16.28 -12.90
N GLY A 712 -13.62 -15.43 -12.07
CA GLY A 712 -13.83 -15.73 -10.65
C GLY A 712 -14.61 -17.05 -10.43
N ALA A 713 -15.61 -17.35 -11.26
CA ALA A 713 -16.33 -18.63 -11.17
C ALA A 713 -15.48 -19.84 -11.60
N MET A 714 -14.57 -19.65 -12.55
CA MET A 714 -13.58 -20.66 -12.95
C MET A 714 -12.51 -20.86 -11.87
N GLU A 715 -12.08 -19.78 -11.22
CA GLU A 715 -11.16 -19.80 -10.08
C GLU A 715 -11.76 -20.60 -8.91
N ASP A 716 -12.99 -20.28 -8.49
CA ASP A 716 -13.73 -21.03 -7.47
C ASP A 716 -13.81 -22.54 -7.78
N THR A 717 -13.89 -22.87 -9.06
CA THR A 717 -13.91 -24.25 -9.54
C THR A 717 -12.55 -24.93 -9.43
N LEU A 718 -11.49 -24.23 -9.85
CA LEU A 718 -10.12 -24.71 -9.77
C LEU A 718 -9.66 -24.87 -8.32
N ASP A 719 -9.99 -23.93 -7.44
CA ASP A 719 -9.66 -24.02 -6.02
C ASP A 719 -10.32 -25.22 -5.35
N ARG A 720 -11.56 -25.54 -5.72
CA ARG A 720 -12.23 -26.75 -5.23
C ARG A 720 -11.54 -28.03 -5.70
N ILE A 721 -11.08 -28.07 -6.95
CA ILE A 721 -10.39 -29.22 -7.55
C ILE A 721 -8.99 -29.41 -6.93
N LEU A 722 -8.28 -28.30 -6.71
CA LEU A 722 -6.89 -28.27 -6.24
C LEU A 722 -6.74 -28.22 -4.72
N LYS A 723 -7.85 -28.08 -3.96
CA LYS A 723 -7.84 -27.97 -2.50
C LYS A 723 -7.01 -29.09 -1.87
N VAL A 724 -5.98 -28.71 -1.11
CA VAL A 724 -4.93 -29.61 -0.60
C VAL A 724 -5.47 -30.86 0.13
N THR A 725 -6.58 -30.74 0.85
CA THR A 725 -7.10 -31.83 1.68
C THR A 725 -8.37 -32.51 1.15
N THR A 726 -9.14 -31.84 0.30
CA THR A 726 -10.46 -32.32 -0.15
C THR A 726 -10.66 -32.22 -1.66
N GLY A 727 -9.65 -31.74 -2.38
CA GLY A 727 -9.70 -31.58 -3.82
C GLY A 727 -9.68 -32.93 -4.52
N SER A 728 -10.43 -33.03 -5.61
CA SER A 728 -10.59 -34.29 -6.33
C SER A 728 -9.26 -34.84 -6.87
N ILE A 729 -8.34 -33.96 -7.27
CA ILE A 729 -7.00 -34.36 -7.73
C ILE A 729 -6.13 -34.88 -6.59
N GLN A 730 -6.17 -34.21 -5.44
CA GLN A 730 -5.38 -34.61 -4.27
C GLN A 730 -5.81 -35.99 -3.77
N ILE A 731 -7.13 -36.24 -3.74
CA ILE A 731 -7.69 -37.54 -3.36
C ILE A 731 -7.24 -38.65 -4.32
N ASP A 732 -7.21 -38.39 -5.63
CA ASP A 732 -6.77 -39.38 -6.62
C ASP A 732 -5.25 -39.63 -6.58
N GLN A 733 -4.47 -38.59 -6.30
CA GLN A 733 -3.02 -38.71 -6.10
C GLN A 733 -2.69 -39.55 -4.86
N GLU A 734 -3.38 -39.30 -3.74
CA GLU A 734 -3.27 -40.09 -2.51
C GLU A 734 -3.66 -41.55 -2.77
N HIS A 735 -4.78 -41.78 -3.49
CA HIS A 735 -5.19 -43.14 -3.85
C HIS A 735 -4.16 -43.87 -4.73
N ALA A 736 -3.56 -43.16 -5.69
CA ALA A 736 -2.50 -43.72 -6.53
C ALA A 736 -1.26 -44.06 -5.69
N GLU A 737 -0.88 -43.20 -4.74
CA GLU A 737 0.25 -43.40 -3.83
C GLU A 737 0.04 -44.62 -2.92
N ASP A 738 -1.10 -44.70 -2.24
CA ASP A 738 -1.49 -45.86 -1.41
C ASP A 738 -1.44 -47.17 -2.21
N THR A 739 -1.89 -47.11 -3.47
CA THR A 739 -1.86 -48.27 -4.36
C THR A 739 -0.45 -48.68 -4.75
N ILE A 740 0.45 -47.71 -4.98
CA ILE A 740 1.87 -47.95 -5.27
C ILE A 740 2.54 -48.58 -4.04
N GLU A 741 2.33 -48.05 -2.84
CA GLU A 741 2.88 -48.61 -1.60
C GLU A 741 2.39 -50.06 -1.38
N GLY A 742 1.08 -50.30 -1.52
CA GLY A 742 0.53 -51.65 -1.38
C GLY A 742 0.99 -52.65 -2.45
N ILE A 743 1.47 -52.19 -3.62
CA ILE A 743 2.13 -53.04 -4.62
C ILE A 743 3.61 -53.25 -4.26
N GLN A 744 4.29 -52.22 -3.75
CA GLN A 744 5.68 -52.31 -3.30
C GLN A 744 5.83 -53.34 -2.18
N ASP A 745 4.93 -53.35 -1.20
CA ASP A 745 4.90 -54.37 -0.14
C ASP A 745 4.81 -55.81 -0.70
N LYS A 746 4.05 -56.00 -1.79
CA LYS A 746 3.92 -57.31 -2.45
C LYS A 746 5.17 -57.68 -3.24
N ILE A 747 5.83 -56.70 -3.84
CA ILE A 747 7.13 -56.87 -4.51
C ILE A 747 8.14 -57.36 -3.48
N ASP A 748 8.29 -56.65 -2.36
CA ASP A 748 9.25 -56.96 -1.30
C ASP A 748 9.01 -58.37 -0.73
N LEU A 749 7.75 -58.75 -0.52
CA LEU A 749 7.38 -60.09 -0.07
C LEU A 749 7.74 -61.19 -1.09
N GLU A 750 7.47 -60.95 -2.37
CA GLU A 750 7.82 -61.92 -3.43
C GLU A 750 9.33 -62.01 -3.65
N GLU A 751 10.07 -60.91 -3.57
CA GLU A 751 11.54 -60.91 -3.61
C GLU A 751 12.12 -61.74 -2.46
N TYR A 752 11.61 -61.55 -1.24
CA TYR A 752 12.00 -62.35 -0.08
C TYR A 752 11.69 -63.84 -0.30
N ARG A 753 10.49 -64.17 -0.80
CA ARG A 753 10.09 -65.55 -1.11
C ARG A 753 11.00 -66.19 -2.16
N LEU A 754 11.34 -65.44 -3.21
CA LEU A 754 12.22 -65.87 -4.29
C LEU A 754 13.64 -66.10 -3.79
N GLY A 755 14.18 -65.23 -2.93
CA GLY A 755 15.50 -65.41 -2.30
C GLY A 755 15.59 -66.67 -1.43
N LEU A 756 14.55 -66.93 -0.62
CA LEU A 756 14.45 -68.19 0.15
C LEU A 756 14.39 -69.41 -0.77
N ARG A 757 13.69 -69.31 -1.90
CA ARG A 757 13.59 -70.41 -2.85
C ARG A 757 14.91 -70.69 -3.54
N GLU A 758 15.60 -69.65 -4.02
CA GLU A 758 16.91 -69.74 -4.65
C GLU A 758 17.89 -70.44 -3.71
N THR A 759 17.95 -70.03 -2.45
CA THR A 759 18.76 -70.67 -1.40
C THR A 759 18.44 -72.16 -1.24
N ARG A 760 17.15 -72.53 -1.23
CA ARG A 760 16.73 -73.95 -1.16
C ARG A 760 17.11 -74.73 -2.41
N LEU A 761 16.99 -74.13 -3.60
CA LEU A 761 17.39 -74.77 -4.85
C LEU A 761 18.90 -74.99 -4.88
N ILE A 762 19.70 -73.99 -4.55
CA ILE A 762 21.17 -74.09 -4.41
C ILE A 762 21.53 -75.23 -3.45
N THR A 763 20.93 -75.27 -2.26
CA THR A 763 21.19 -76.32 -1.26
C THR A 763 20.83 -77.72 -1.78
N ARG A 764 19.70 -77.87 -2.47
CA ARG A 764 19.26 -79.16 -3.02
C ARG A 764 20.15 -79.64 -4.14
N PHE A 765 20.56 -78.75 -5.06
CA PHE A 765 21.47 -79.11 -6.15
C PHE A 765 22.87 -79.43 -5.63
N ALA A 766 23.38 -78.70 -4.63
CA ALA A 766 24.64 -79.03 -3.98
C ALA A 766 24.59 -80.40 -3.27
N ALA A 767 23.48 -80.73 -2.60
CA ALA A 767 23.29 -82.06 -2.00
C ALA A 767 23.22 -83.17 -3.06
N LEU A 768 22.51 -82.93 -4.17
CA LEU A 768 22.43 -83.86 -5.30
C LEU A 768 23.82 -84.12 -5.91
N GLU A 769 24.59 -83.07 -6.19
CA GLU A 769 25.96 -83.17 -6.69
C GLU A 769 26.85 -84.00 -5.74
N ARG A 770 26.73 -83.80 -4.42
CA ARG A 770 27.46 -84.60 -3.44
C ARG A 770 27.06 -86.08 -3.48
N THR A 771 25.77 -86.38 -3.59
CA THR A 771 25.30 -87.77 -3.70
C THR A 771 25.74 -88.45 -5.00
N LEU A 772 25.70 -87.72 -6.12
CA LEU A 772 26.15 -88.20 -7.42
C LEU A 772 27.66 -88.44 -7.45
N ALA A 773 28.45 -87.54 -6.85
CA ALA A 773 29.89 -87.71 -6.69
C ALA A 773 30.23 -88.96 -5.84
N LEU A 774 29.48 -89.22 -4.76
CA LEU A 774 29.64 -90.43 -3.95
C LEU A 774 29.29 -91.70 -4.73
N LEU A 775 28.20 -91.68 -5.51
CA LEU A 775 27.79 -92.79 -6.36
C LEU A 775 28.80 -93.06 -7.49
N GLN A 776 29.32 -92.02 -8.14
CA GLN A 776 30.37 -92.15 -9.16
C GLN A 776 31.65 -92.74 -8.57
N ASN A 777 32.06 -92.29 -7.37
CA ASN A 777 33.20 -92.88 -6.66
C ASN A 777 32.96 -94.34 -6.25
N GLN A 778 31.75 -94.70 -5.82
CA GLN A 778 31.38 -96.10 -5.52
C GLN A 778 31.34 -96.97 -6.79
N MET A 779 30.82 -96.46 -7.91
CA MET A 779 30.82 -97.16 -9.19
C MET A 779 32.23 -97.34 -9.76
N ALA A 780 33.11 -96.34 -9.58
CA ALA A 780 34.53 -96.46 -9.91
C ALA A 780 35.24 -97.50 -9.02
N ALA A 781 34.92 -97.56 -7.72
CA ALA A 781 35.45 -98.56 -6.79
C ALA A 781 34.93 -99.99 -7.03
N LEU A 782 33.75 -100.14 -7.65
CA LEU A 782 33.14 -101.42 -8.03
C LEU A 782 33.58 -101.94 -9.41
N GLY A 783 34.49 -101.25 -10.10
CA GLY A 783 35.13 -101.76 -11.32
C GLY A 783 34.36 -101.57 -12.63
N PHE A 784 33.35 -100.70 -12.69
CA PHE A 784 32.62 -100.37 -13.93
C PHE A 784 33.23 -99.19 -14.71
N GLY A 785 34.53 -98.95 -14.56
CA GLY A 785 35.23 -97.94 -15.35
C GLY A 785 35.73 -98.52 -16.68
N THR A 786 35.12 -98.09 -17.79
CA THR A 786 35.66 -97.85 -19.16
C THR A 786 34.56 -98.14 -20.19
N ALA A 787 34.36 -97.33 -21.24
CA ALA A 787 35.30 -96.45 -21.94
C ALA A 787 34.96 -94.96 -21.86
#